data_AF-A0A6J1WM73-F1
#
_entry.id   AF-A0A6J1WM73-F1
#
_cell.length_a   1.000
_cell.length_b   1.000
_cell.length_c   1.000
_cell.angle_alpha   90.00
_cell.angle_beta   90.00
_cell.angle_gamma   90.00
#
_symmetry.space_group_name_H-M   'P 1'
#
loop_
_entity.id
_entity.type
_entity.pdbx_description
1 polymer ?
#
loop_
_entity_poly.entity_id
_entity_poly.type
_entity_poly.pdbx_seq_one_letter_code
_entity_poly.pdbx_strand_id
1 'polypeptide(L)'
;MLTILFEQYVPVVRVMIWAAGEGPLATVVLRSEWDARLAIARIHKRRLDNNWTGRRLELSLGRPSPAPNLDVLRARLRAILLDQKNYTLPLLRLRDAYASRHCCALTTSDIAKVKDTVIIHEGFGRMVQLIDLSPVSSAEMEAAPWKCHIHASMNTGHEDGSRILQPVYIEVAALAKNVQLLLENHGGVLPLLTFVECYEAMFSPLLVDVRHGVALELLLRSVPGLEVKDSPSRHLTWRTDGTDTPPTHSDSSRSSERDRGRTAPALEPILALFERELIDLLRTAPRCSIAFSKLIPAFHHHFGRQCRVADYGFTKLPDLLAALSNAIVVLGSGSSRVITISAAAQSRRWTSDLVKLLKAQPGRVILPLEIPELYQSTFGRPFSTVDYGVCTLAELMQRVTPQAVIVDVDGTLSLPRRTPTPEERMRTVQFAIEAVELLCYTSNLRMEFSRFVPAYHAHFGRQLRVAHYGCVKLVELLELIPEAVTIFVEPNGDRTVKLSSRAARAAMAHRLRAITPVSLTEFSTQYAAQFGAPPLPDMLEVPSLEMLVYAAGGCVQNGVVMGPGAVPSWATTALAACAVLSADRSVARGSTDEYFASAFRRMRLPEPNIRHLAAAGVVETSDRRIRLTSAWRTVWRLAQVLADSYGPMTANDMLAQYTKRYEPVFPCVDLGVNSLEEFLRRYQEVFSESSGVRQWSLCEGVSAARYRDLAPGSRVFESPKVNIWCSPPASALPTPTALLSQEKRRMRLAAHFDAS
;
A
#
# COMPACT_ATOMS: atom_id res chain seq x y z
N MET A 1 24.20 -8.75 56.74
CA MET A 1 24.25 -7.57 55.83
C MET A 1 23.85 -7.92 54.41
N LEU A 2 24.60 -8.77 53.67
CA LEU A 2 24.23 -9.13 52.29
C LEU A 2 22.80 -9.70 52.18
N THR A 3 22.40 -10.55 53.13
CA THR A 3 21.01 -11.05 53.24
C THR A 3 20.01 -9.90 53.32
N ILE A 4 20.18 -9.01 54.31
CA ILE A 4 19.32 -7.81 54.52
C ILE A 4 19.27 -6.93 53.27
N LEU A 5 20.41 -6.71 52.60
CA LEU A 5 20.48 -5.87 51.41
C LEU A 5 19.73 -6.48 50.22
N PHE A 6 19.84 -7.79 50.00
CA PHE A 6 19.13 -8.48 48.93
C PHE A 6 17.63 -8.62 49.25
N GLU A 7 17.28 -8.92 50.50
CA GLU A 7 15.89 -9.05 50.99
C GLU A 7 15.05 -7.78 50.84
N GLN A 8 15.67 -6.60 50.68
CA GLN A 8 14.98 -5.37 50.30
C GLN A 8 14.28 -5.46 48.93
N TYR A 9 14.74 -6.34 48.05
CA TYR A 9 14.26 -6.43 46.67
C TYR A 9 13.84 -7.86 46.28
N VAL A 10 14.53 -8.88 46.81
CA VAL A 10 14.32 -10.28 46.47
C VAL A 10 14.57 -11.20 47.67
N PRO A 11 13.78 -12.26 47.83
CA PRO A 11 13.98 -13.22 48.92
C PRO A 11 15.24 -14.06 48.69
N VAL A 12 16.05 -14.17 49.74
CA VAL A 12 17.33 -14.88 49.72
C VAL A 12 17.17 -16.28 50.28
N VAL A 13 17.67 -17.28 49.55
CA VAL A 13 17.65 -18.69 50.01
C VAL A 13 18.89 -18.99 50.85
N ARG A 14 20.07 -18.60 50.35
CA ARG A 14 21.35 -18.89 51.02
C ARG A 14 22.41 -17.87 50.64
N VAL A 15 23.27 -17.51 51.58
CA VAL A 15 24.47 -16.71 51.33
C VAL A 15 25.68 -17.48 51.83
N MET A 16 26.70 -17.65 50.98
CA MET A 16 27.99 -18.24 51.34
C MET A 16 29.07 -17.21 51.03
N ILE A 17 29.99 -16.97 51.96
CA ILE A 17 31.05 -15.96 51.83
C ILE A 17 32.39 -16.65 52.06
N TRP A 18 33.39 -16.32 51.25
CA TRP A 18 34.76 -16.81 51.44
C TRP A 18 35.79 -15.72 51.08
N ALA A 19 36.99 -15.85 51.64
CA ALA A 19 38.10 -14.97 51.32
C ALA A 19 38.76 -15.42 50.01
N ALA A 20 39.00 -14.49 49.09
CA ALA A 20 39.82 -14.70 47.90
C ALA A 20 40.94 -13.63 47.84
N GLY A 21 41.99 -13.89 47.07
CA GLY A 21 43.15 -12.98 46.98
C GLY A 21 42.82 -11.57 46.46
N GLU A 22 41.71 -11.42 45.72
CA GLU A 22 41.21 -10.15 45.17
C GLU A 22 40.19 -9.46 46.10
N GLY A 23 39.80 -10.08 47.23
CA GLY A 23 38.79 -9.59 48.16
C GLY A 23 37.75 -10.66 48.57
N PRO A 24 36.77 -10.29 49.41
CA PRO A 24 35.72 -11.22 49.83
C PRO A 24 34.77 -11.52 48.66
N LEU A 25 34.61 -12.81 48.34
CA LEU A 25 33.62 -13.30 47.38
C LEU A 25 32.40 -13.86 48.11
N ALA A 26 31.22 -13.78 47.47
CA ALA A 26 30.01 -14.38 47.99
C ALA A 26 29.16 -15.03 46.89
N THR A 27 28.58 -16.20 47.19
CA THR A 27 27.50 -16.80 46.41
C THR A 27 26.18 -16.52 47.13
N VAL A 28 25.25 -15.88 46.42
CA VAL A 28 23.88 -15.67 46.88
C VAL A 28 22.95 -16.55 46.05
N VAL A 29 22.31 -17.52 46.70
CA VAL A 29 21.29 -18.38 46.10
C VAL A 29 19.94 -17.71 46.27
N LEU A 30 19.23 -17.56 45.15
CA LEU A 30 17.89 -16.98 45.06
C LEU A 30 16.92 -18.03 44.51
N ARG A 31 15.61 -17.78 44.61
CA ARG A 31 14.59 -18.77 44.19
C ARG A 31 14.52 -18.97 42.68
N SER A 32 14.91 -17.96 41.91
CA SER A 32 14.80 -17.96 40.45
C SER A 32 15.86 -17.09 39.78
N GLU A 33 16.10 -17.31 38.48
CA GLU A 33 16.90 -16.40 37.66
C GLU A 33 16.25 -15.00 37.59
N TRP A 34 14.91 -14.91 37.66
CA TRP A 34 14.19 -13.64 37.68
C TRP A 34 14.54 -12.79 38.90
N ASP A 35 14.55 -13.40 40.09
CA ASP A 35 14.99 -12.74 41.32
C ASP A 35 16.45 -12.30 41.18
N ALA A 36 17.32 -13.12 40.58
CA ALA A 36 18.71 -12.73 40.34
C ALA A 36 18.86 -11.54 39.39
N ARG A 37 18.07 -11.47 38.32
CA ARG A 37 18.05 -10.32 37.39
C ARG A 37 17.54 -9.06 38.08
N LEU A 38 16.50 -9.17 38.90
CA LEU A 38 15.97 -8.04 39.66
C LEU A 38 17.00 -7.53 40.69
N ALA A 39 17.71 -8.43 41.37
CA ALA A 39 18.82 -8.07 42.22
C ALA A 39 19.91 -7.31 41.43
N ILE A 40 20.35 -7.84 40.28
CA ILE A 40 21.32 -7.13 39.41
C ILE A 40 20.82 -5.71 39.09
N ALA A 41 19.55 -5.56 38.72
CA ALA A 41 18.96 -4.26 38.39
C ALA A 41 18.93 -3.25 39.53
N ARG A 42 18.87 -3.70 40.78
CA ARG A 42 18.69 -2.81 41.96
C ARG A 42 19.98 -2.55 42.73
N ILE A 43 20.89 -3.51 42.79
CA ILE A 43 22.03 -3.46 43.71
C ILE A 43 23.41 -3.64 43.05
N HIS A 44 23.49 -3.95 41.75
CA HIS A 44 24.79 -4.03 41.06
C HIS A 44 25.48 -2.64 41.03
N LYS A 45 26.79 -2.61 41.32
CA LYS A 45 27.64 -1.40 41.46
C LYS A 45 27.20 -0.41 42.54
N ARG A 46 26.26 -0.80 43.42
CA ARG A 46 25.89 -0.03 44.61
C ARG A 46 27.10 0.08 45.53
N ARG A 47 27.34 1.30 46.03
CA ARG A 47 28.35 1.53 47.07
C ARG A 47 27.83 0.97 48.38
N LEU A 48 28.69 0.22 49.07
CA LEU A 48 28.42 -0.25 50.42
C LEU A 48 28.78 0.84 51.43
N ASP A 49 28.10 0.80 52.58
CA ASP A 49 28.23 1.79 53.66
C ASP A 49 29.66 1.86 54.23
N ASN A 50 29.92 2.88 55.07
CA ASN A 50 31.26 3.30 55.51
C ASN A 50 32.17 2.18 56.08
N ASN A 51 31.59 1.11 56.63
CA ASN A 51 32.32 -0.03 57.19
C ASN A 51 33.07 -0.88 56.14
N TRP A 52 32.79 -0.71 54.84
CA TRP A 52 33.45 -1.42 53.74
C TRP A 52 34.32 -0.52 52.88
N THR A 53 34.82 0.59 53.42
CA THR A 53 35.80 1.47 52.74
C THR A 53 35.31 2.00 51.37
N GLY A 54 33.99 2.17 51.19
CA GLY A 54 33.41 2.64 49.93
C GLY A 54 33.49 1.65 48.75
N ARG A 55 33.73 0.36 49.01
CA ARG A 55 33.72 -0.70 48.00
C ARG A 55 32.36 -0.82 47.31
N ARG A 56 32.37 -1.22 46.04
CA ARG A 56 31.16 -1.43 45.22
C ARG A 56 30.86 -2.92 45.09
N LEU A 57 29.58 -3.27 45.08
CA LEU A 57 29.15 -4.62 44.76
C LEU A 57 29.32 -4.90 43.27
N GLU A 58 30.03 -5.96 42.92
CA GLU A 58 30.02 -6.51 41.57
C GLU A 58 29.26 -7.83 41.56
N LEU A 59 28.05 -7.78 41.00
CA LEU A 59 27.20 -8.95 40.83
C LEU A 59 27.41 -9.55 39.45
N SER A 60 27.48 -10.87 39.37
CA SER A 60 27.39 -11.64 38.14
C SER A 60 26.37 -12.75 38.34
N LEU A 61 25.58 -13.06 37.31
CA LEU A 61 24.66 -14.18 37.37
C LEU A 61 25.49 -15.46 37.36
N GLY A 62 25.48 -16.19 38.46
CA GLY A 62 26.03 -17.55 38.56
C GLY A 62 25.16 -18.51 37.77
N ARG A 63 25.18 -18.42 36.44
CA ARG A 63 24.72 -19.54 35.62
C ARG A 63 25.65 -20.72 35.96
N PRO A 64 25.15 -21.94 36.17
CA PRO A 64 25.90 -23.07 35.68
C PRO A 64 26.03 -22.81 34.17
N SER A 65 27.08 -22.11 33.77
CA SER A 65 27.62 -22.34 32.44
C SER A 65 27.76 -23.86 32.39
N PRO A 66 27.34 -24.57 31.32
CA PRO A 66 28.00 -25.84 31.07
C PRO A 66 29.48 -25.49 31.21
N ALA A 67 30.18 -26.13 32.15
CA ALA A 67 31.62 -25.91 32.28
C ALA A 67 32.12 -25.98 30.84
N PRO A 68 32.77 -24.91 30.32
CA PRO A 68 33.15 -24.90 28.90
C PRO A 68 33.82 -26.23 28.70
N ASN A 69 33.24 -27.08 27.84
CA ASN A 69 33.71 -28.45 27.71
C ASN A 69 35.21 -28.29 27.46
N LEU A 70 36.03 -28.72 28.42
CA LEU A 70 37.43 -28.32 28.42
C LEU A 70 38.08 -28.88 27.15
N ASP A 71 37.59 -30.01 26.66
CA ASP A 71 37.98 -30.61 25.39
C ASP A 71 37.64 -29.71 24.20
N VAL A 72 36.46 -29.07 24.19
CA VAL A 72 36.09 -28.06 23.20
C VAL A 72 36.96 -26.81 23.31
N LEU A 73 37.25 -26.32 24.52
CA LEU A 73 38.15 -25.19 24.72
C LEU A 73 39.57 -25.51 24.20
N ARG A 74 40.09 -26.70 24.52
CA ARG A 74 41.38 -27.20 24.03
C ARG A 74 41.40 -27.29 22.50
N ALA A 75 40.38 -27.91 21.90
CA ALA A 75 40.26 -28.06 20.46
C ALA A 75 40.20 -26.70 19.74
N ARG A 76 39.42 -25.75 20.26
CA ARG A 76 39.33 -24.37 19.72
C ARG A 76 40.66 -23.63 19.81
N LEU A 77 41.37 -23.73 20.94
CA LEU A 77 42.69 -23.10 21.11
C LEU A 77 43.74 -23.73 20.17
N ARG A 78 43.78 -25.06 20.05
CA ARG A 78 44.62 -25.79 19.08
C ARG A 78 44.32 -25.30 17.66
N ALA A 79 43.04 -25.26 17.26
CA ALA A 79 42.62 -24.81 15.94
C ALA A 79 43.02 -23.37 15.60
N ILE A 80 43.19 -22.49 16.60
CA ILE A 80 43.67 -21.12 16.37
C ILE A 80 45.18 -21.05 16.29
N LEU A 81 45.88 -21.69 17.23
CA LEU A 81 47.32 -21.55 17.41
C LEU A 81 48.13 -22.44 16.46
N LEU A 82 47.60 -23.57 15.98
CA LEU A 82 48.26 -24.41 14.97
C LEU A 82 48.49 -23.65 13.65
N ASP A 83 47.58 -22.72 13.32
CA ASP A 83 47.67 -21.87 12.12
C ASP A 83 48.71 -20.73 12.28
N GLN A 84 49.37 -20.57 13.44
CA GLN A 84 50.27 -19.44 13.75
C GLN A 84 51.75 -19.81 13.72
N LYS A 85 52.60 -18.84 13.35
CA LYS A 85 54.08 -19.00 13.40
C LYS A 85 54.54 -19.28 14.84
N ASN A 86 55.37 -20.31 15.01
CA ASN A 86 55.86 -20.81 16.30
C ASN A 86 54.75 -21.27 17.27
N TYR A 87 53.52 -21.46 16.77
CA TYR A 87 52.35 -21.79 17.58
C TYR A 87 52.07 -20.79 18.73
N THR A 88 52.45 -19.53 18.50
CA THR A 88 52.35 -18.45 19.50
C THR A 88 51.51 -17.30 18.99
N LEU A 89 50.73 -16.68 19.88
CA LEU A 89 49.95 -15.48 19.56
C LEU A 89 49.87 -14.55 20.79
N PRO A 90 49.93 -13.21 20.60
CA PRO A 90 49.68 -12.28 21.71
C PRO A 90 48.30 -12.51 22.31
N LEU A 91 48.19 -12.47 23.65
CA LEU A 91 46.94 -12.77 24.37
C LEU A 91 45.75 -11.93 23.88
N LEU A 92 45.97 -10.66 23.56
CA LEU A 92 44.93 -9.78 23.02
C LEU A 92 44.43 -10.29 21.66
N ARG A 93 45.34 -10.58 20.73
CA ARG A 93 45.00 -11.13 19.41
C ARG A 93 44.38 -12.52 19.49
N LEU A 94 44.78 -13.35 20.46
CA LEU A 94 44.14 -14.65 20.70
C LEU A 94 42.70 -14.47 21.16
N ARG A 95 42.42 -13.51 22.05
CA ARG A 95 41.06 -13.20 22.48
C ARG A 95 40.20 -12.71 21.31
N ASP A 96 40.76 -11.86 20.47
CA ASP A 96 40.06 -11.34 19.29
C ASP A 96 39.78 -12.45 18.27
N ALA A 97 40.77 -13.30 17.97
CA ALA A 97 40.61 -14.44 17.07
C ALA A 97 39.59 -15.45 17.62
N TYR A 98 39.63 -15.75 18.92
CA TYR A 98 38.68 -16.65 19.57
C TYR A 98 37.26 -16.09 19.55
N ALA A 99 37.09 -14.80 19.86
CA ALA A 99 35.80 -14.11 19.80
C ALA A 99 35.26 -13.96 18.37
N SER A 100 36.13 -13.86 17.38
CA SER A 100 35.76 -13.82 15.97
C SER A 100 35.27 -15.19 15.47
N ARG A 101 36.04 -16.27 15.76
CA ARG A 101 35.78 -17.63 15.24
C ARG A 101 34.67 -18.37 16.00
N HIS A 102 34.58 -18.18 17.31
CA HIS A 102 33.68 -18.95 18.18
C HIS A 102 32.62 -18.10 18.91
N CYS A 103 32.56 -16.80 18.61
CA CYS A 103 31.52 -15.87 19.07
C CYS A 103 31.38 -15.72 20.60
N CYS A 104 32.35 -16.23 21.35
CA CYS A 104 32.42 -16.19 22.80
C CYS A 104 33.72 -15.54 23.27
N ALA A 105 33.69 -14.97 24.47
CA ALA A 105 34.86 -14.31 25.04
C ALA A 105 35.80 -15.35 25.68
N LEU A 106 37.11 -15.18 25.45
CA LEU A 106 38.14 -15.97 26.12
C LEU A 106 38.74 -15.18 27.29
N THR A 107 38.59 -15.67 28.51
CA THR A 107 39.20 -15.03 29.70
C THR A 107 40.54 -15.65 30.05
N THR A 108 41.38 -14.93 30.81
CA THR A 108 42.63 -15.49 31.36
C THR A 108 42.36 -16.65 32.32
N SER A 109 41.24 -16.61 33.06
CA SER A 109 40.80 -17.72 33.91
C SER A 109 40.43 -18.97 33.12
N ASP A 110 39.91 -18.83 31.90
CA ASP A 110 39.59 -19.99 31.05
C ASP A 110 40.86 -20.65 30.51
N ILE A 111 41.83 -19.84 30.06
CA ILE A 111 43.15 -20.33 29.64
C ILE A 111 43.86 -21.03 30.80
N ALA A 112 43.75 -20.50 32.03
CA ALA A 112 44.35 -21.09 33.21
C ALA A 112 43.79 -22.48 33.58
N LYS A 113 42.64 -22.89 33.02
CA LYS A 113 42.06 -24.24 33.22
C LYS A 113 42.65 -25.29 32.28
N VAL A 114 43.39 -24.90 31.23
CA VAL A 114 43.92 -25.78 30.18
C VAL A 114 45.44 -25.60 30.00
N LYS A 115 46.17 -25.62 31.13
CA LYS A 115 47.64 -25.45 31.17
C LYS A 115 48.41 -26.62 30.52
N ASP A 116 47.73 -27.74 30.32
CA ASP A 116 48.15 -28.92 29.57
C ASP A 116 48.18 -28.68 28.06
N THR A 117 47.45 -27.68 27.55
CA THR A 117 47.34 -27.38 26.12
C THR A 117 48.05 -26.09 25.73
N VAL A 118 47.99 -25.05 26.59
CA VAL A 118 48.60 -23.74 26.31
C VAL A 118 49.33 -23.17 27.53
N ILE A 119 50.43 -22.46 27.29
CA ILE A 119 51.20 -21.73 28.31
C ILE A 119 51.17 -20.23 28.02
N ILE A 120 50.99 -19.42 29.07
CA ILE A 120 51.13 -17.97 28.98
C ILE A 120 52.56 -17.59 29.37
N HIS A 121 53.31 -16.99 28.45
CA HIS A 121 54.62 -16.41 28.73
C HIS A 121 54.46 -14.96 29.18
N GLU A 122 55.00 -14.64 30.35
CA GLU A 122 55.03 -13.29 30.89
C GLU A 122 56.30 -12.55 30.39
N GLY A 123 56.12 -11.44 29.68
CA GLY A 123 57.19 -10.63 29.08
C GLY A 123 56.65 -9.29 28.57
N PHE A 124 57.36 -8.63 27.64
CA PHE A 124 56.86 -7.42 26.95
C PHE A 124 55.67 -7.77 26.03
N GLY A 125 54.49 -7.85 26.64
CA GLY A 125 53.27 -8.41 26.06
C GLY A 125 53.06 -9.86 26.49
N ARG A 126 51.87 -10.19 27.02
CA ARG A 126 51.52 -11.58 27.36
C ARG A 126 51.35 -12.39 26.08
N MET A 127 52.18 -13.42 25.90
CA MET A 127 52.12 -14.32 24.76
C MET A 127 51.50 -15.65 25.17
N VAL A 128 50.70 -16.27 24.31
CA VAL A 128 50.13 -17.60 24.55
C VAL A 128 50.74 -18.56 23.53
N GLN A 129 51.38 -19.62 24.01
CA GLN A 129 51.99 -20.67 23.21
C GLN A 129 51.21 -21.97 23.33
N LEU A 130 50.95 -22.63 22.20
CA LEU A 130 50.44 -23.99 22.19
C LEU A 130 51.57 -24.98 22.52
N ILE A 131 51.31 -25.87 23.47
CA ILE A 131 52.24 -26.94 23.86
C ILE A 131 51.75 -28.33 23.45
N ASP A 132 50.43 -28.50 23.30
CA ASP A 132 49.82 -29.73 22.81
C ASP A 132 49.66 -29.67 21.28
N LEU A 133 50.55 -30.37 20.58
CA LEU A 133 50.57 -30.47 19.12
C LEU A 133 49.79 -31.69 18.59
N SER A 134 49.00 -32.35 19.45
CA SER A 134 48.14 -33.45 19.01
C SER A 134 47.18 -32.99 17.90
N PRO A 135 47.04 -33.75 16.79
CA PRO A 135 46.09 -33.41 15.75
C PRO A 135 44.67 -33.44 16.33
N VAL A 136 43.87 -32.42 16.02
CA VAL A 136 42.47 -32.36 16.43
C VAL A 136 41.74 -33.55 15.79
N SER A 137 41.18 -34.44 16.60
CA SER A 137 40.43 -35.60 16.08
C SER A 137 39.05 -35.15 15.59
N SER A 138 38.48 -35.85 14.61
CA SER A 138 37.13 -35.54 14.09
C SER A 138 36.03 -35.65 15.15
N ALA A 139 36.27 -36.44 16.21
CA ALA A 139 35.36 -36.58 17.36
C ALA A 139 35.39 -35.38 18.32
N GLU A 140 36.41 -34.53 18.25
CA GLU A 140 36.55 -33.29 19.03
C GLU A 140 36.00 -32.05 18.28
N MET A 141 35.60 -32.24 17.01
CA MET A 141 35.19 -31.16 16.13
C MET A 141 33.71 -30.79 16.37
N GLU A 142 33.43 -29.49 16.47
CA GLU A 142 32.08 -29.01 16.79
C GLU A 142 31.07 -29.39 15.70
N ALA A 143 29.78 -29.49 16.09
CA ALA A 143 28.67 -29.77 15.18
C ALA A 143 28.57 -28.79 13.98
N ALA A 144 29.20 -27.60 14.07
CA ALA A 144 29.35 -26.68 12.94
C ALA A 144 30.77 -26.10 12.91
N PRO A 145 31.53 -26.27 11.80
CA PRO A 145 32.90 -25.76 11.69
C PRO A 145 32.91 -24.23 11.60
N TRP A 146 34.02 -23.60 11.98
CA TRP A 146 34.17 -22.13 11.94
C TRP A 146 34.74 -21.61 10.60
N LYS A 147 35.28 -22.50 9.76
CA LYS A 147 35.74 -22.22 8.38
C LYS A 147 35.36 -23.39 7.46
N CYS A 148 35.05 -23.09 6.20
CA CYS A 148 34.71 -24.12 5.20
C CYS A 148 35.91 -25.02 4.88
N HIS A 149 35.73 -26.35 4.90
CA HIS A 149 36.80 -27.30 4.58
C HIS A 149 37.19 -27.34 3.10
N ILE A 150 36.33 -26.86 2.20
CA ILE A 150 36.53 -26.88 0.74
C ILE A 150 37.32 -25.65 0.28
N HIS A 151 36.98 -24.46 0.78
CA HIS A 151 37.48 -23.19 0.25
C HIS A 151 38.34 -22.37 1.24
N ALA A 152 38.49 -22.79 2.50
CA ALA A 152 39.23 -21.99 3.51
C ALA A 152 40.75 -21.94 3.32
N SER A 153 41.33 -22.73 2.41
CA SER A 153 42.76 -22.68 2.05
C SER A 153 43.14 -21.39 1.33
N MET A 154 42.16 -20.62 0.84
CA MET A 154 42.37 -19.32 0.22
C MET A 154 42.43 -18.22 1.30
N ASN A 155 43.63 -17.99 1.86
CA ASN A 155 44.02 -16.75 2.57
C ASN A 155 43.20 -16.28 3.79
N THR A 156 42.53 -17.17 4.55
CA THR A 156 41.73 -16.81 5.74
C THR A 156 42.54 -16.42 7.00
N GLY A 157 43.86 -16.29 6.91
CA GLY A 157 44.77 -16.15 8.06
C GLY A 157 44.65 -14.83 8.83
N HIS A 158 44.00 -13.80 8.29
CA HIS A 158 44.06 -12.44 8.84
C HIS A 158 42.77 -11.61 8.82
N GLU A 159 41.65 -12.12 8.30
CA GLU A 159 40.43 -11.31 8.17
C GLU A 159 39.50 -11.45 9.39
N ASP A 160 39.12 -10.30 9.98
CA ASP A 160 38.29 -10.20 11.19
C ASP A 160 36.81 -10.61 10.98
N GLY A 161 36.50 -11.32 9.88
CA GLY A 161 35.13 -11.68 9.49
C GLY A 161 34.26 -10.49 9.08
N SER A 162 34.89 -9.38 8.68
CA SER A 162 34.20 -8.12 8.33
C SER A 162 33.57 -8.13 6.93
N ARG A 163 34.00 -9.02 6.02
CA ARG A 163 33.44 -9.13 4.65
C ARG A 163 31.94 -9.39 4.63
N ILE A 164 31.42 -10.16 5.59
CA ILE A 164 29.98 -10.43 5.72
C ILE A 164 29.14 -9.18 6.07
N LEU A 165 29.80 -8.09 6.47
CA LEU A 165 29.15 -6.81 6.80
C LEU A 165 29.23 -5.80 5.65
N GLN A 166 29.90 -6.13 4.55
CA GLN A 166 29.98 -5.24 3.40
C GLN A 166 28.58 -4.97 2.83
N PRO A 167 28.30 -3.73 2.39
CA PRO A 167 27.04 -3.39 1.77
C PRO A 167 27.02 -3.94 0.34
N VAL A 168 26.24 -4.98 0.11
CA VAL A 168 26.14 -5.68 -1.18
C VAL A 168 24.83 -5.33 -1.86
N TYR A 169 24.89 -5.06 -3.16
CA TYR A 169 23.71 -4.87 -4.01
C TYR A 169 23.34 -6.20 -4.67
N ILE A 170 22.36 -6.89 -4.09
CA ILE A 170 21.77 -8.10 -4.63
C ILE A 170 20.33 -8.23 -4.12
N GLU A 171 19.41 -8.65 -4.99
CA GLU A 171 18.05 -8.97 -4.56
C GLU A 171 18.06 -10.25 -3.71
N VAL A 172 17.27 -10.26 -2.63
CA VAL A 172 17.13 -11.37 -1.69
C VAL A 172 16.70 -12.65 -2.42
N ALA A 173 15.85 -12.55 -3.44
CA ALA A 173 15.43 -13.71 -4.23
C ALA A 173 16.58 -14.32 -5.06
N ALA A 174 17.47 -13.49 -5.62
CA ALA A 174 18.65 -13.96 -6.34
C ALA A 174 19.68 -14.56 -5.37
N LEU A 175 19.93 -13.88 -4.25
CA LEU A 175 20.80 -14.38 -3.19
C LEU A 175 20.29 -15.72 -2.64
N ALA A 176 18.99 -15.85 -2.41
CA ALA A 176 18.37 -17.08 -1.92
C ALA A 176 18.71 -18.28 -2.81
N LYS A 177 18.51 -18.17 -4.12
CA LYS A 177 18.84 -19.25 -5.08
C LYS A 177 20.31 -19.66 -5.02
N ASN A 178 21.22 -18.68 -5.01
CA ASN A 178 22.65 -18.96 -4.97
C ASN A 178 23.04 -19.63 -3.65
N VAL A 179 22.45 -19.20 -2.54
CA VAL A 179 22.71 -19.72 -1.21
C VAL A 179 22.14 -21.13 -1.01
N GLN A 180 21.01 -21.45 -1.62
CA GLN A 180 20.45 -22.81 -1.62
C GLN A 180 21.43 -23.80 -2.25
N LEU A 181 21.92 -23.51 -3.46
CA LEU A 181 22.96 -24.30 -4.13
C LEU A 181 24.26 -24.37 -3.32
N LEU A 182 24.63 -23.26 -2.68
CA LEU A 182 25.82 -23.21 -1.84
C LEU A 182 25.69 -24.14 -0.64
N LEU A 183 24.54 -24.14 0.05
CA LEU A 183 24.29 -25.02 1.20
C LEU A 183 24.23 -26.50 0.78
N GLU A 184 23.62 -26.82 -0.36
CA GLU A 184 23.60 -28.18 -0.91
C GLU A 184 25.03 -28.72 -1.12
N ASN A 185 25.93 -27.90 -1.68
CA ASN A 185 27.33 -28.27 -1.88
C ASN A 185 28.16 -28.33 -0.58
N HIS A 186 27.64 -27.79 0.53
CA HIS A 186 28.33 -27.74 1.83
C HIS A 186 27.63 -28.60 2.90
N GLY A 187 26.82 -29.58 2.48
CA GLY A 187 26.17 -30.52 3.41
C GLY A 187 25.18 -29.86 4.38
N GLY A 188 24.59 -28.73 3.97
CA GLY A 188 23.59 -27.99 4.75
C GLY A 188 24.13 -27.04 5.82
N VAL A 189 25.45 -26.95 6.01
CA VAL A 189 26.07 -26.07 7.01
C VAL A 189 27.21 -25.26 6.38
N LEU A 190 27.07 -23.94 6.37
CA LEU A 190 28.08 -23.04 5.79
C LEU A 190 28.58 -21.99 6.80
N PRO A 191 29.86 -21.99 7.17
CA PRO A 191 30.40 -21.01 8.12
C PRO A 191 30.40 -19.59 7.53
N LEU A 192 29.88 -18.61 8.29
CA LEU A 192 29.79 -17.23 7.81
C LEU A 192 31.14 -16.57 7.60
N LEU A 193 32.17 -17.00 8.35
CA LEU A 193 33.54 -16.48 8.21
C LEU A 193 34.10 -16.70 6.80
N THR A 194 33.72 -17.80 6.15
CA THR A 194 34.18 -18.19 4.81
C THR A 194 33.10 -18.06 3.74
N PHE A 195 31.97 -17.44 4.07
CA PHE A 195 30.80 -17.40 3.19
C PHE A 195 31.14 -16.74 1.86
N VAL A 196 31.85 -15.60 1.90
CA VAL A 196 32.12 -14.79 0.72
C VAL A 196 33.08 -15.54 -0.21
N GLU A 197 34.11 -16.19 0.32
CA GLU A 197 35.02 -17.02 -0.45
C GLU A 197 34.29 -18.19 -1.11
N CYS A 198 33.41 -18.88 -0.36
CA CYS A 198 32.61 -19.97 -0.91
C CYS A 198 31.66 -19.49 -2.01
N TYR A 199 31.05 -18.31 -1.84
CA TYR A 199 30.15 -17.73 -2.82
C TYR A 199 30.90 -17.36 -4.11
N GLU A 200 32.02 -16.64 -3.99
CA GLU A 200 32.85 -16.17 -5.11
C GLU A 200 33.55 -17.32 -5.86
N ALA A 201 33.72 -18.48 -5.23
CA ALA A 201 34.21 -19.68 -5.88
C ALA A 201 33.18 -20.32 -6.85
N MET A 202 31.88 -20.11 -6.62
CA MET A 202 30.80 -20.72 -7.40
C MET A 202 30.03 -19.74 -8.29
N PHE A 203 29.99 -18.47 -7.90
CA PHE A 203 29.19 -17.44 -8.54
C PHE A 203 30.02 -16.20 -8.84
N SER A 204 29.46 -15.27 -9.60
CA SER A 204 30.11 -13.98 -9.85
C SER A 204 30.35 -13.22 -8.54
N PRO A 205 31.44 -12.43 -8.43
CA PRO A 205 31.73 -11.66 -7.23
C PRO A 205 30.57 -10.78 -6.76
N LEU A 206 30.40 -10.68 -5.44
CA LEU A 206 29.35 -9.86 -4.85
C LEU A 206 29.61 -8.37 -5.11
N LEU A 207 28.61 -7.67 -5.67
CA LEU A 207 28.72 -6.25 -5.98
C LEU A 207 28.63 -5.41 -4.71
N VAL A 208 29.74 -4.84 -4.26
CA VAL A 208 29.77 -3.92 -3.12
C VAL A 208 29.32 -2.52 -3.56
N ASP A 209 28.17 -2.06 -3.06
CA ASP A 209 27.64 -0.71 -3.30
C ASP A 209 27.36 -0.02 -1.95
N VAL A 210 28.11 1.04 -1.66
CA VAL A 210 28.00 1.75 -0.37
C VAL A 210 26.69 2.54 -0.25
N ARG A 211 26.08 2.94 -1.37
CA ARG A 211 24.88 3.78 -1.43
C ARG A 211 23.60 2.94 -1.43
N HIS A 212 23.55 1.91 -2.27
CA HIS A 212 22.34 1.11 -2.49
C HIS A 212 22.44 -0.32 -1.95
N GLY A 213 23.61 -0.74 -1.45
CA GLY A 213 23.82 -2.07 -0.89
C GLY A 213 23.41 -2.18 0.58
N VAL A 214 23.00 -3.39 0.96
CA VAL A 214 22.63 -3.77 2.33
C VAL A 214 23.70 -4.71 2.89
N ALA A 215 23.95 -4.68 4.20
CA ALA A 215 24.89 -5.61 4.82
C ALA A 215 24.55 -7.06 4.44
N LEU A 216 25.51 -7.79 3.86
CA LEU A 216 25.29 -9.14 3.33
C LEU A 216 24.66 -10.08 4.35
N GLU A 217 25.11 -10.04 5.61
CA GLU A 217 24.53 -10.86 6.67
C GLU A 217 23.04 -10.54 6.92
N LEU A 218 22.63 -9.27 6.82
CA LEU A 218 21.23 -8.88 6.97
C LEU A 218 20.38 -9.42 5.80
N LEU A 219 20.94 -9.43 4.59
CA LEU A 219 20.29 -10.04 3.42
C LEU A 219 20.14 -11.54 3.62
N LEU A 220 21.18 -12.25 4.09
CA LEU A 220 21.10 -13.69 4.41
C LEU A 220 20.02 -14.00 5.45
N ARG A 221 19.96 -13.20 6.53
CA ARG A 221 18.91 -13.31 7.56
C ARG A 221 17.51 -12.98 7.03
N SER A 222 17.41 -12.30 5.89
CA SER A 222 16.13 -11.95 5.25
C SER A 222 15.60 -13.04 4.31
N VAL A 223 16.41 -14.06 3.98
CA VAL A 223 16.00 -15.14 3.07
C VAL A 223 15.03 -16.09 3.79
N PRO A 224 13.83 -16.32 3.24
CA PRO A 224 12.89 -17.32 3.77
C PRO A 224 13.49 -18.74 3.72
N GLY A 225 13.26 -19.54 4.77
CA GLY A 225 13.77 -20.91 4.84
C GLY A 225 15.24 -21.05 5.26
N LEU A 226 15.94 -19.94 5.49
CA LEU A 226 17.31 -19.94 6.04
C LEU A 226 17.34 -19.42 7.47
N GLU A 227 18.39 -19.81 8.19
CA GLU A 227 18.70 -19.35 9.53
C GLU A 227 20.21 -19.17 9.71
N VAL A 228 20.60 -18.07 10.36
CA VAL A 228 21.96 -17.84 10.85
C VAL A 228 21.98 -18.21 12.32
N LYS A 229 22.74 -19.24 12.69
CA LYS A 229 22.96 -19.66 14.07
C LYS A 229 24.25 -19.08 14.61
N ASP A 230 24.24 -18.59 15.84
CA ASP A 230 25.40 -17.96 16.49
C ASP A 230 26.26 -18.93 17.32
N SER A 231 25.79 -20.17 17.53
CA SER A 231 26.47 -21.21 18.33
C SER A 231 26.45 -22.55 17.58
N PRO A 232 27.51 -23.38 17.65
CA PRO A 232 28.77 -23.17 18.40
C PRO A 232 29.74 -22.17 17.74
N SER A 233 29.57 -21.95 16.44
CA SER A 233 30.19 -20.91 15.62
C SER A 233 29.12 -20.27 14.73
N ARG A 234 29.40 -19.11 14.14
CA ARG A 234 28.44 -18.44 13.25
C ARG A 234 28.36 -19.12 11.90
N HIS A 235 27.22 -19.73 11.62
CA HIS A 235 26.98 -20.48 10.39
C HIS A 235 25.56 -20.28 9.86
N LEU A 236 25.44 -20.49 8.57
CA LEU A 236 24.19 -20.53 7.84
C LEU A 236 23.73 -21.99 7.70
N THR A 237 22.44 -22.22 7.91
CA THR A 237 21.79 -23.52 7.76
C THR A 237 20.35 -23.33 7.27
N TRP A 238 19.74 -24.42 6.82
CA TRP A 238 18.29 -24.48 6.61
C TRP A 238 17.55 -24.23 7.93
N ARG A 239 16.48 -23.45 7.86
CA ARG A 239 15.56 -23.27 8.97
C ARG A 239 14.82 -24.58 9.20
N THR A 240 14.88 -25.11 10.42
CA THR A 240 14.11 -26.29 10.81
C THR A 240 12.81 -25.83 11.45
N ASP A 241 11.67 -25.99 10.76
CA ASP A 241 10.37 -25.80 11.39
C ASP A 241 10.15 -26.98 12.36
N GLY A 242 9.91 -26.67 13.63
CA GLY A 242 10.05 -27.62 14.74
C GLY A 242 9.32 -28.95 14.55
N THR A 243 10.10 -30.02 14.36
CA THR A 243 9.77 -31.39 14.70
C THR A 243 10.84 -31.91 15.63
N ASP A 244 10.48 -32.14 16.90
CA ASP A 244 10.93 -33.31 17.69
C ASP A 244 10.28 -33.30 19.09
N THR A 245 9.04 -33.80 19.13
CA THR A 245 8.47 -34.74 20.12
C THR A 245 6.94 -34.82 19.94
N PRO A 246 6.32 -36.02 19.96
CA PRO A 246 4.88 -36.17 19.75
C PRO A 246 4.07 -35.60 20.94
N PRO A 247 2.93 -34.91 20.68
CA PRO A 247 2.14 -34.25 21.71
C PRO A 247 1.18 -35.24 22.38
N THR A 248 1.18 -35.28 23.71
CA THR A 248 0.01 -35.70 24.49
C THR A 248 -0.84 -34.46 24.79
N HIS A 249 -2.14 -34.62 24.56
CA HIS A 249 -3.18 -33.60 24.51
C HIS A 249 -3.18 -32.56 25.65
N SER A 250 -3.32 -31.28 25.29
CA SER A 250 -4.36 -30.36 25.81
C SER A 250 -4.15 -28.93 25.30
N ASP A 251 -5.28 -28.29 24.99
CA ASP A 251 -5.40 -26.95 24.42
C ASP A 251 -4.73 -25.85 25.25
N SER A 252 -3.94 -25.00 24.59
CA SER A 252 -4.04 -23.53 24.68
C SER A 252 -2.88 -22.86 23.92
N SER A 253 -3.27 -21.91 23.10
CA SER A 253 -2.48 -21.09 22.20
C SER A 253 -1.40 -20.26 22.92
N ARG A 254 -0.15 -20.75 23.03
CA ARG A 254 1.04 -19.98 23.46
C ARG A 254 2.40 -20.49 22.92
N SER A 255 2.48 -21.14 21.76
CA SER A 255 3.69 -21.82 21.29
C SER A 255 4.75 -20.96 20.59
N SER A 256 5.01 -19.73 21.04
CA SER A 256 6.24 -18.98 20.67
C SER A 256 7.03 -18.40 21.85
N GLU A 257 6.65 -18.72 23.10
CA GLU A 257 7.31 -18.18 24.30
C GLU A 257 8.52 -19.02 24.80
N ARG A 258 8.78 -20.21 24.25
CA ARG A 258 9.78 -21.13 24.81
C ARG A 258 11.24 -20.75 24.59
N ASP A 259 11.54 -19.80 23.70
CA ASP A 259 12.92 -19.38 23.38
C ASP A 259 13.20 -17.90 23.71
N ARG A 260 12.25 -17.20 24.35
CA ARG A 260 12.54 -15.89 24.93
C ARG A 260 13.58 -16.08 26.04
N GLY A 261 14.72 -15.40 25.92
CA GLY A 261 15.68 -15.28 27.00
C GLY A 261 14.96 -14.91 28.28
N ARG A 262 15.05 -15.78 29.30
CA ARG A 262 14.29 -15.76 30.56
C ARG A 262 14.46 -14.42 31.29
N THR A 263 13.67 -13.41 30.94
CA THR A 263 13.64 -12.09 31.57
C THR A 263 12.68 -12.11 32.76
N ALA A 264 12.96 -11.30 33.78
CA ALA A 264 12.07 -11.19 34.93
C ALA A 264 10.82 -10.39 34.50
N PRO A 265 9.58 -10.84 34.78
CA PRO A 265 8.36 -10.11 34.40
C PRO A 265 8.35 -8.65 34.86
N ALA A 266 8.93 -8.36 36.04
CA ALA A 266 9.06 -7.01 36.59
C ALA A 266 9.96 -6.08 35.74
N LEU A 267 10.80 -6.62 34.86
CA LEU A 267 11.70 -5.89 33.97
C LEU A 267 11.19 -5.80 32.53
N GLU A 268 10.12 -6.51 32.16
CA GLU A 268 9.59 -6.49 30.79
C GLU A 268 9.18 -5.09 30.31
N PRO A 269 8.48 -4.25 31.10
CA PRO A 269 8.08 -2.91 30.64
C PRO A 269 9.28 -2.01 30.34
N ILE A 270 10.34 -2.08 31.17
CA ILE A 270 11.56 -1.27 30.99
C ILE A 270 12.40 -1.79 29.81
N LEU A 271 12.41 -3.10 29.57
CA LEU A 271 13.06 -3.71 28.40
C LEU A 271 12.33 -3.34 27.10
N ALA A 272 10.99 -3.38 27.09
CA ALA A 272 10.19 -2.97 25.94
C ALA A 272 10.36 -1.47 25.63
N LEU A 273 10.46 -0.63 26.67
CA LEU A 273 10.78 0.79 26.50
C LEU A 273 12.18 0.97 25.91
N PHE A 274 13.19 0.28 26.44
CA PHE A 274 14.56 0.33 25.93
C PHE A 274 14.65 -0.14 24.48
N GLU A 275 13.92 -1.18 24.11
CA GLU A 275 13.85 -1.66 22.74
C GLU A 275 13.24 -0.59 21.81
N ARG A 276 12.15 0.07 22.22
CA ARG A 276 11.55 1.17 21.44
C ARG A 276 12.53 2.32 21.25
N GLU A 277 13.20 2.73 22.32
CA GLU A 277 14.23 3.78 22.28
C GLU A 277 15.41 3.37 21.41
N LEU A 278 15.84 2.10 21.45
CA LEU A 278 16.90 1.60 20.60
C LEU A 278 16.49 1.64 19.12
N ILE A 279 15.25 1.25 18.79
CA ILE A 279 14.72 1.37 17.43
C ILE A 279 14.67 2.84 16.99
N ASP A 280 14.26 3.76 17.86
CA ASP A 280 14.22 5.19 17.56
C ASP A 280 15.63 5.76 17.33
N LEU A 281 16.60 5.40 18.17
CA LEU A 281 18.02 5.73 17.98
C LEU A 281 18.53 5.21 16.64
N LEU A 282 18.31 3.93 16.35
CA LEU A 282 18.73 3.31 15.09
C LEU A 282 18.11 4.04 13.89
N ARG A 283 16.84 4.48 13.97
CA ARG A 283 16.16 5.22 12.90
C ARG A 283 16.84 6.56 12.55
N THR A 284 17.61 7.13 13.47
CA THR A 284 18.40 8.35 13.22
C THR A 284 19.78 8.06 12.66
N ALA A 285 20.25 6.81 12.74
CA ALA A 285 21.53 6.37 12.22
C ALA A 285 21.42 5.95 10.74
N PRO A 286 22.48 6.15 9.94
CA PRO A 286 22.48 5.72 8.55
C PRO A 286 22.30 4.20 8.45
N ARG A 287 21.47 3.74 7.49
CA ARG A 287 21.15 2.33 7.27
C ARG A 287 20.54 1.64 8.50
N CYS A 288 19.97 2.44 9.41
CA CYS A 288 19.41 1.98 10.66
C CYS A 288 20.36 1.13 11.51
N SER A 289 21.67 1.47 11.48
CA SER A 289 22.73 0.65 12.05
C SER A 289 23.77 1.45 12.81
N ILE A 290 24.32 0.87 13.87
CA ILE A 290 25.43 1.46 14.65
C ILE A 290 26.44 0.38 15.05
N ALA A 291 27.71 0.75 15.16
CA ALA A 291 28.73 -0.18 15.67
C ALA A 291 28.43 -0.55 17.13
N PHE A 292 28.65 -1.82 17.50
CA PHE A 292 28.37 -2.35 18.83
C PHE A 292 29.08 -1.55 19.93
N SER A 293 30.34 -1.17 19.71
CA SER A 293 31.14 -0.35 20.62
C SER A 293 30.63 1.08 20.80
N LYS A 294 29.84 1.60 19.85
CA LYS A 294 29.30 2.96 19.85
C LYS A 294 27.89 3.06 20.42
N LEU A 295 27.25 1.94 20.79
CA LEU A 295 25.87 1.95 21.31
C LEU A 295 25.73 2.85 22.54
N ILE A 296 26.51 2.59 23.59
CA ILE A 296 26.38 3.30 24.87
C ILE A 296 26.65 4.81 24.69
N PRO A 297 27.71 5.24 23.98
CA PRO A 297 27.92 6.66 23.66
C PRO A 297 26.78 7.27 22.84
N ALA A 298 26.30 6.59 21.79
CA ALA A 298 25.24 7.10 20.92
C ALA A 298 23.91 7.24 21.68
N PHE A 299 23.58 6.26 22.51
CA PHE A 299 22.39 6.31 23.38
C PHE A 299 22.45 7.48 24.35
N HIS A 300 23.61 7.73 24.97
CA HIS A 300 23.81 8.86 25.86
C HIS A 300 23.66 10.20 25.14
N HIS A 301 24.24 10.33 23.94
CA HIS A 301 24.14 11.55 23.17
C HIS A 301 22.70 11.84 22.71
N HIS A 302 21.96 10.82 22.28
CA HIS A 302 20.61 10.99 21.76
C HIS A 302 19.55 11.23 22.85
N PHE A 303 19.64 10.53 23.98
CA PHE A 303 18.63 10.61 25.05
C PHE A 303 19.05 11.45 26.26
N GLY A 304 20.29 11.94 26.31
CA GLY A 304 20.82 12.70 27.45
C GLY A 304 20.96 11.88 28.75
N ARG A 305 20.94 10.54 28.67
CA ARG A 305 21.04 9.66 29.84
C ARG A 305 21.96 8.47 29.60
N GLN A 306 22.65 8.05 30.66
CA GLN A 306 23.59 6.93 30.56
C GLN A 306 22.83 5.59 30.40
N CYS A 307 23.13 4.83 29.34
CA CYS A 307 22.64 3.46 29.21
C CYS A 307 23.44 2.53 30.13
N ARG A 308 22.92 2.26 31.34
CA ARG A 308 23.52 1.30 32.27
C ARG A 308 22.89 -0.07 32.05
N VAL A 309 23.67 -1.01 31.54
CA VAL A 309 23.23 -2.38 31.26
C VAL A 309 22.61 -3.05 32.50
N ALA A 310 23.16 -2.75 33.68
CA ALA A 310 22.69 -3.27 34.96
C ALA A 310 21.22 -2.94 35.23
N ASP A 311 20.75 -1.74 34.90
CA ASP A 311 19.40 -1.26 35.19
C ASP A 311 18.31 -2.15 34.54
N TYR A 312 18.69 -2.94 33.53
CA TYR A 312 17.83 -3.87 32.81
C TYR A 312 17.95 -5.33 33.31
N GLY A 313 18.73 -5.58 34.37
CA GLY A 313 18.97 -6.90 34.94
C GLY A 313 20.07 -7.71 34.25
N PHE A 314 20.99 -7.05 33.53
CA PHE A 314 22.09 -7.67 32.80
C PHE A 314 23.43 -7.03 33.16
N THR A 315 24.51 -7.80 33.12
CA THR A 315 25.86 -7.27 33.40
C THR A 315 26.69 -7.09 32.13
N LYS A 316 26.27 -7.73 31.04
CA LYS A 316 26.93 -7.69 29.72
C LYS A 316 25.93 -7.22 28.67
N LEU A 317 26.36 -6.28 27.82
CA LEU A 317 25.53 -5.73 26.76
C LEU A 317 25.02 -6.78 25.75
N PRO A 318 25.84 -7.77 25.30
CA PRO A 318 25.33 -8.82 24.41
C PRO A 318 24.15 -9.58 25.01
N ASP A 319 24.20 -9.89 26.32
CA ASP A 319 23.14 -10.62 27.00
C ASP A 319 21.85 -9.79 27.09
N LEU A 320 21.96 -8.46 27.28
CA LEU A 320 20.83 -7.54 27.24
C LEU A 320 20.17 -7.53 25.86
N LEU A 321 20.96 -7.39 24.79
CA LEU A 321 20.43 -7.35 23.42
C LEU A 321 19.80 -8.68 23.02
N ALA A 322 20.38 -9.81 23.42
CA ALA A 322 19.82 -11.14 23.19
C ALA A 322 18.51 -11.40 23.95
N ALA A 323 18.18 -10.57 24.95
CA ALA A 323 16.94 -10.65 25.70
C ALA A 323 15.83 -9.72 25.20
N LEU A 324 16.13 -8.85 24.23
CA LEU A 324 15.11 -8.05 23.54
C LEU A 324 14.32 -8.94 22.57
N SER A 325 13.25 -8.40 22.00
CA SER A 325 12.56 -9.12 20.94
C SER A 325 13.45 -9.28 19.69
N ASN A 326 13.07 -10.19 18.79
CA ASN A 326 13.74 -10.40 17.50
C ASN A 326 13.67 -9.18 16.55
N ALA A 327 13.29 -7.99 17.03
CA ALA A 327 13.35 -6.74 16.27
C ALA A 327 14.76 -6.15 16.20
N ILE A 328 15.64 -6.48 17.14
CA ILE A 328 17.05 -6.03 17.14
C ILE A 328 17.95 -7.22 16.83
N VAL A 329 18.91 -7.02 15.93
CA VAL A 329 19.86 -8.05 15.50
C VAL A 329 21.28 -7.49 15.62
N VAL A 330 22.18 -8.34 16.10
CA VAL A 330 23.62 -8.09 16.07
C VAL A 330 24.23 -8.87 14.92
N LEU A 331 24.81 -8.15 13.97
CA LEU A 331 25.56 -8.70 12.85
C LEU A 331 27.06 -8.71 13.17
N GLY A 332 27.81 -9.54 12.46
CA GLY A 332 29.24 -9.65 12.55
C GLY A 332 29.75 -10.36 13.81
N SER A 333 31.07 -10.52 13.88
CA SER A 333 31.77 -11.14 15.00
C SER A 333 32.86 -10.20 15.55
N GLY A 334 33.40 -10.54 16.72
CA GLY A 334 34.51 -9.79 17.33
C GLY A 334 34.25 -8.28 17.51
N SER A 335 35.22 -7.47 17.10
CA SER A 335 35.21 -6.01 17.16
C SER A 335 34.35 -5.33 16.09
N SER A 336 34.06 -6.05 15.00
CA SER A 336 33.31 -5.54 13.84
C SER A 336 31.79 -5.61 14.01
N ARG A 337 31.27 -6.00 15.19
CA ARG A 337 29.83 -6.18 15.41
C ARG A 337 29.03 -4.91 15.14
N VAL A 338 27.90 -5.06 14.46
CA VAL A 338 26.96 -3.98 14.14
C VAL A 338 25.58 -4.32 14.68
N ILE A 339 24.92 -3.35 15.31
CA ILE A 339 23.55 -3.47 15.80
C ILE A 339 22.63 -2.85 14.75
N THR A 340 21.60 -3.58 14.34
CA THR A 340 20.60 -3.12 13.35
C THR A 340 19.20 -3.62 13.70
N ILE A 341 18.21 -3.14 12.96
CA ILE A 341 16.83 -3.59 13.03
C ILE A 341 16.66 -4.83 12.14
N SER A 342 15.93 -5.84 12.62
CA SER A 342 15.67 -7.08 11.88
C SER A 342 14.80 -6.84 10.65
N ALA A 343 14.94 -7.71 9.64
CA ALA A 343 14.13 -7.64 8.41
C ALA A 343 12.62 -7.60 8.69
N ALA A 344 12.14 -8.43 9.63
CA ALA A 344 10.72 -8.46 10.00
C ALA A 344 10.25 -7.17 10.69
N ALA A 345 11.09 -6.53 11.52
CA ALA A 345 10.78 -5.23 12.09
C ALA A 345 10.84 -4.11 11.04
N GLN A 346 11.76 -4.18 10.08
CA GLN A 346 11.83 -3.26 8.94
C GLN A 346 10.59 -3.35 8.05
N SER A 347 10.08 -4.55 7.75
CA SER A 347 8.83 -4.74 6.97
C SER A 347 7.61 -4.10 7.65
N ARG A 348 7.49 -4.28 8.97
CA ARG A 348 6.42 -3.66 9.76
C ARG A 348 6.54 -2.14 9.77
N ARG A 349 7.76 -1.63 9.89
CA ARG A 349 8.05 -0.19 9.82
C ARG A 349 7.69 0.38 8.46
N TRP A 350 8.11 -0.28 7.37
CA TRP A 350 7.77 0.12 6.02
C TRP A 350 6.26 0.17 5.80
N THR A 351 5.54 -0.89 6.21
CA THR A 351 4.08 -0.92 6.13
C THR A 351 3.45 0.29 6.85
N SER A 352 3.94 0.62 8.06
CA SER A 352 3.44 1.76 8.82
C SER A 352 3.72 3.09 8.13
N ASP A 353 4.93 3.27 7.60
CA ASP A 353 5.34 4.51 6.92
C ASP A 353 4.57 4.69 5.60
N LEU A 354 4.40 3.62 4.81
CA LEU A 354 3.62 3.65 3.57
C LEU A 354 2.14 3.98 3.83
N VAL A 355 1.53 3.40 4.88
CA VAL A 355 0.16 3.74 5.27
C VAL A 355 0.05 5.21 5.68
N LYS A 356 1.05 5.77 6.36
CA LYS A 356 1.07 7.21 6.70
C LYS A 356 1.19 8.08 5.45
N LEU A 357 2.03 7.70 4.48
CA LEU A 357 2.12 8.39 3.20
C LEU A 357 0.78 8.42 2.49
N LEU A 358 0.13 7.27 2.35
CA LEU A 358 -1.19 7.17 1.71
C LEU A 358 -2.25 8.00 2.45
N LYS A 359 -2.25 8.02 3.79
CA LYS A 359 -3.18 8.85 4.58
C LYS A 359 -2.96 10.35 4.41
N ALA A 360 -1.74 10.78 4.07
CA ALA A 360 -1.41 12.18 3.85
C ALA A 360 -1.90 12.70 2.48
N GLN A 361 -2.16 11.81 1.51
CA GLN A 361 -2.55 12.21 0.16
C GLN A 361 -4.08 12.35 0.00
N PRO A 362 -4.54 13.32 -0.82
CA PRO A 362 -5.94 13.40 -1.22
C PRO A 362 -6.33 12.13 -2.00
N GLY A 363 -7.47 11.52 -1.68
CA GLY A 363 -7.92 10.27 -2.31
C GLY A 363 -7.28 8.98 -1.77
N ARG A 364 -6.22 9.06 -0.95
CA ARG A 364 -5.49 7.91 -0.38
C ARG A 364 -4.89 6.97 -1.42
N VAL A 365 -4.43 7.53 -2.54
CA VAL A 365 -3.80 6.82 -3.66
C VAL A 365 -2.48 7.52 -4.00
N ILE A 366 -1.43 6.75 -4.31
CA ILE A 366 -0.13 7.26 -4.80
C ILE A 366 0.45 6.35 -5.87
N LEU A 367 1.30 6.89 -6.74
CA LEU A 367 2.14 6.09 -7.62
C LEU A 367 3.43 5.68 -6.90
N PRO A 368 3.98 4.46 -7.13
CA PRO A 368 5.24 4.05 -6.52
C PRO A 368 6.42 5.00 -6.80
N LEU A 369 6.40 5.67 -7.95
CA LEU A 369 7.45 6.62 -8.36
C LEU A 369 7.42 7.91 -7.52
N GLU A 370 6.28 8.28 -6.93
CA GLU A 370 6.11 9.48 -6.11
C GLU A 370 6.60 9.27 -4.67
N ILE A 371 6.85 8.03 -4.26
CA ILE A 371 7.26 7.68 -2.89
C ILE A 371 8.44 8.52 -2.39
N PRO A 372 9.55 8.72 -3.14
CA PRO A 372 10.69 9.48 -2.64
C PRO A 372 10.35 10.94 -2.29
N GLU A 373 9.58 11.61 -3.15
CA GLU A 373 9.17 13.00 -2.96
C GLU A 373 8.17 13.13 -1.80
N LEU A 374 7.17 12.24 -1.76
CA LEU A 374 6.16 12.22 -0.70
C LEU A 374 6.76 11.84 0.66
N TYR A 375 7.78 10.99 0.68
CA TYR A 375 8.51 10.62 1.89
C TYR A 375 9.30 11.80 2.46
N GLN A 376 9.97 12.56 1.60
CA GLN A 376 10.68 13.77 2.00
C GLN A 376 9.71 14.83 2.58
N SER A 377 8.54 15.03 1.95
CA SER A 377 7.55 15.99 2.44
C SER A 377 6.85 15.55 3.74
N THR A 378 6.63 14.24 3.91
CA THR A 378 5.92 13.71 5.09
C THR A 378 6.82 13.51 6.31
N PHE A 379 8.07 13.09 6.10
CA PHE A 379 8.99 12.71 7.18
C PHE A 379 10.22 13.62 7.32
N GLY A 380 10.43 14.56 6.39
CA GLY A 380 11.56 15.51 6.45
C GLY A 380 12.93 14.89 6.21
N ARG A 381 13.01 13.68 5.65
CA ARG A 381 14.26 12.96 5.37
C ARG A 381 14.21 12.23 4.02
N PRO A 382 15.36 12.01 3.35
CA PRO A 382 15.37 11.36 2.05
C PRO A 382 14.92 9.91 2.18
N PHE A 383 14.20 9.43 1.17
CA PHE A 383 13.81 8.03 1.08
C PHE A 383 14.98 7.17 0.63
N SER A 384 15.19 6.03 1.30
CA SER A 384 16.15 5.01 0.91
C SER A 384 15.60 3.62 1.21
N THR A 385 15.68 2.72 0.23
CA THR A 385 15.31 1.30 0.38
C THR A 385 16.23 0.57 1.35
N VAL A 386 17.51 0.95 1.37
CA VAL A 386 18.55 0.36 2.23
C VAL A 386 18.24 0.57 3.71
N ASP A 387 17.59 1.67 4.08
CA ASP A 387 17.17 1.91 5.46
C ASP A 387 16.14 0.88 5.95
N TYR A 388 15.44 0.20 5.03
CA TYR A 388 14.51 -0.89 5.30
C TYR A 388 15.09 -2.29 5.02
N GLY A 389 16.41 -2.38 4.75
CA GLY A 389 17.13 -3.64 4.60
C GLY A 389 16.83 -4.39 3.30
N VAL A 390 16.55 -3.68 2.20
CA VAL A 390 16.45 -4.21 0.83
C VAL A 390 17.15 -3.28 -0.15
N CYS A 391 17.52 -3.80 -1.32
CA CYS A 391 18.24 -3.03 -2.33
C CYS A 391 17.25 -2.25 -3.22
N THR A 392 16.11 -2.85 -3.58
CA THR A 392 15.17 -2.27 -4.56
C THR A 392 13.81 -1.90 -3.97
N LEU A 393 13.11 -0.96 -4.63
CA LEU A 393 11.74 -0.59 -4.27
C LEU A 393 10.76 -1.76 -4.50
N ALA A 394 10.99 -2.58 -5.53
CA ALA A 394 10.16 -3.74 -5.81
C ALA A 394 10.19 -4.76 -4.66
N GLU A 395 11.37 -5.05 -4.10
CA GLU A 395 11.52 -5.88 -2.91
C GLU A 395 10.84 -5.26 -1.69
N LEU A 396 10.95 -3.94 -1.53
CA LEU A 396 10.32 -3.23 -0.43
C LEU A 396 8.79 -3.33 -0.50
N MET A 397 8.22 -3.25 -1.71
CA MET A 397 6.78 -3.42 -1.94
C MET A 397 6.30 -4.84 -1.61
N GLN A 398 7.11 -5.86 -1.87
CA GLN A 398 6.80 -7.25 -1.47
C GLN A 398 6.80 -7.46 0.06
N ARG A 399 7.44 -6.56 0.81
CA ARG A 399 7.48 -6.60 2.29
C ARG A 399 6.30 -5.88 2.97
N VAL A 400 5.37 -5.31 2.20
CA VAL A 400 4.16 -4.71 2.75
C VAL A 400 3.27 -5.82 3.34
N THR A 401 2.76 -5.59 4.55
CA THR A 401 1.86 -6.56 5.20
C THR A 401 0.64 -6.83 4.31
N PRO A 402 0.25 -8.10 4.08
CA PRO A 402 -0.92 -8.42 3.27
C PRO A 402 -2.14 -7.64 3.73
N GLN A 403 -2.95 -7.15 2.79
CA GLN A 403 -4.18 -6.37 3.04
C GLN A 403 -3.97 -4.99 3.69
N ALA A 404 -2.73 -4.54 3.95
CA ALA A 404 -2.50 -3.18 4.45
C ALA A 404 -2.62 -2.11 3.35
N VAL A 405 -2.28 -2.49 2.11
CA VAL A 405 -2.29 -1.65 0.91
C VAL A 405 -2.79 -2.50 -0.27
N ILE A 406 -3.60 -1.92 -1.13
CA ILE A 406 -4.04 -2.52 -2.40
C ILE A 406 -3.15 -1.95 -3.52
N VAL A 407 -2.66 -2.84 -4.37
CA VAL A 407 -1.97 -2.48 -5.62
C VAL A 407 -2.98 -2.69 -6.75
N ASP A 408 -3.34 -1.61 -7.44
CA ASP A 408 -4.28 -1.67 -8.57
C ASP A 408 -3.60 -2.22 -9.84
N VAL A 409 -4.39 -2.54 -10.86
CA VAL A 409 -3.90 -3.06 -12.16
C VAL A 409 -2.93 -2.09 -12.83
N ASP A 410 -3.16 -0.78 -12.63
CA ASP A 410 -2.32 0.30 -13.16
C ASP A 410 -1.06 0.55 -12.30
N GLY A 411 -0.83 -0.26 -11.26
CA GLY A 411 0.32 -0.16 -10.36
C GLY A 411 0.20 0.93 -9.29
N THR A 412 -0.95 1.59 -9.17
CA THR A 412 -1.21 2.58 -8.12
C THR A 412 -1.39 1.89 -6.76
N LEU A 413 -0.91 2.54 -5.71
CA LEU A 413 -1.01 2.08 -4.33
C LEU A 413 -2.16 2.81 -3.65
N SER A 414 -3.10 2.08 -3.06
CA SER A 414 -4.23 2.66 -2.33
C SER A 414 -4.47 1.99 -1.00
N LEU A 415 -5.08 2.71 -0.05
CA LEU A 415 -5.54 2.07 1.19
C LEU A 415 -6.78 1.21 0.91
N PRO A 416 -6.89 0.02 1.50
CA PRO A 416 -8.09 -0.79 1.41
C PRO A 416 -9.29 0.02 1.92
N ARG A 417 -10.21 0.34 1.02
CA ARG A 417 -11.53 0.86 1.43
C ARG A 417 -12.28 -0.33 2.03
N ARG A 418 -12.78 -0.19 3.26
CA ARG A 418 -13.67 -1.21 3.87
C ARG A 418 -14.82 -1.44 2.90
N THR A 419 -15.04 -2.68 2.47
CA THR A 419 -16.20 -3.02 1.64
C THR A 419 -17.47 -2.74 2.47
N PRO A 420 -18.36 -1.82 2.03
CA PRO A 420 -19.55 -1.50 2.80
C PRO A 420 -20.44 -2.72 2.95
N THR A 421 -20.95 -2.96 4.17
CA THR A 421 -21.91 -4.04 4.44
C THR A 421 -23.19 -3.82 3.63
N PRO A 422 -23.99 -4.87 3.35
CA PRO A 422 -25.26 -4.71 2.63
C PRO A 422 -26.20 -3.70 3.33
N GLU A 423 -26.21 -3.67 4.67
CA GLU A 423 -26.97 -2.68 5.44
C GLU A 423 -26.44 -1.24 5.29
N GLU A 424 -25.12 -1.06 5.24
CA GLU A 424 -24.50 0.23 4.97
C GLU A 424 -24.86 0.70 3.55
N ARG A 425 -24.88 -0.20 2.55
CA ARG A 425 -25.30 0.13 1.18
C ARG A 425 -26.75 0.60 1.12
N MET A 426 -27.67 -0.12 1.77
CA MET A 426 -29.08 0.29 1.84
C MET A 426 -29.23 1.68 2.47
N ARG A 427 -28.51 1.94 3.56
CA ARG A 427 -28.48 3.25 4.20
C ARG A 427 -27.93 4.33 3.27
N THR A 428 -26.85 4.06 2.54
CA THR A 428 -26.25 5.02 1.59
C THR A 428 -27.21 5.36 0.45
N VAL A 429 -27.96 4.39 -0.07
CA VAL A 429 -29.01 4.64 -1.08
C VAL A 429 -30.11 5.54 -0.50
N GLN A 430 -30.58 5.26 0.72
CA GLN A 430 -31.57 6.10 1.38
C GLN A 430 -31.04 7.52 1.65
N PHE A 431 -29.79 7.64 2.07
CA PHE A 431 -29.11 8.92 2.27
C PHE A 431 -29.00 9.72 0.97
N ALA A 432 -28.78 9.06 -0.18
CA ALA A 432 -28.76 9.73 -1.48
C ALA A 432 -30.09 10.42 -1.79
N ILE A 433 -31.21 9.74 -1.53
CA ILE A 433 -32.57 10.28 -1.73
C ILE A 433 -32.78 11.51 -0.83
N GLU A 434 -32.42 11.39 0.44
CA GLU A 434 -32.58 12.45 1.43
C GLU A 434 -31.66 13.66 1.18
N ALA A 435 -30.44 13.42 0.70
CA ALA A 435 -29.53 14.48 0.30
C ALA A 435 -30.09 15.27 -0.89
N VAL A 436 -30.71 14.57 -1.86
CA VAL A 436 -31.39 15.22 -2.98
C VAL A 436 -32.59 16.02 -2.49
N GLU A 437 -33.44 15.43 -1.66
CA GLU A 437 -34.60 16.09 -1.06
C GLU A 437 -34.20 17.37 -0.31
N LEU A 438 -33.21 17.29 0.58
CA LEU A 438 -32.71 18.42 1.34
C LEU A 438 -32.23 19.57 0.44
N LEU A 439 -31.46 19.26 -0.61
CA LEU A 439 -30.96 20.27 -1.54
C LEU A 439 -32.08 20.85 -2.43
N CYS A 440 -33.14 20.10 -2.72
CA CYS A 440 -34.32 20.61 -3.41
C CYS A 440 -35.08 21.70 -2.64
N TYR A 441 -34.94 21.78 -1.30
CA TYR A 441 -35.45 22.89 -0.49
C TYR A 441 -34.57 24.14 -0.49
N THR A 442 -33.35 24.06 -1.04
CA THR A 442 -32.45 25.22 -1.17
C THR A 442 -32.72 25.99 -2.45
N SER A 443 -32.54 27.31 -2.44
CA SER A 443 -32.88 28.16 -3.58
C SER A 443 -32.11 27.83 -4.87
N ASN A 444 -30.85 27.42 -4.78
CA ASN A 444 -30.01 27.11 -5.94
C ASN A 444 -29.51 25.65 -5.97
N LEU A 445 -30.23 24.73 -5.34
CA LEU A 445 -29.90 23.29 -5.32
C LEU A 445 -28.48 23.00 -4.78
N ARG A 446 -28.00 23.91 -3.91
CA ARG A 446 -26.67 23.88 -3.31
C ARG A 446 -26.71 24.49 -1.92
N MET A 447 -25.72 24.14 -1.11
CA MET A 447 -25.43 24.79 0.17
C MET A 447 -23.95 24.70 0.52
N GLU A 448 -23.50 25.55 1.43
CA GLU A 448 -22.15 25.45 2.00
C GLU A 448 -21.92 24.08 2.65
N PHE A 449 -20.71 23.54 2.49
CA PHE A 449 -20.34 22.25 3.05
C PHE A 449 -20.49 22.20 4.59
N SER A 450 -20.19 23.30 5.27
CA SER A 450 -20.37 23.48 6.72
C SER A 450 -21.84 23.44 7.16
N ARG A 451 -22.76 23.88 6.29
CA ARG A 451 -24.21 23.96 6.57
C ARG A 451 -24.95 22.66 6.30
N PHE A 452 -24.34 21.71 5.60
CA PHE A 452 -24.99 20.46 5.21
C PHE A 452 -25.47 19.63 6.42
N VAL A 453 -24.60 19.39 7.40
CA VAL A 453 -24.96 18.58 8.57
C VAL A 453 -26.02 19.27 9.44
N PRO A 454 -25.90 20.56 9.79
CA PRO A 454 -26.97 21.27 10.49
C PRO A 454 -28.31 21.26 9.75
N ALA A 455 -28.29 21.50 8.43
CA ALA A 455 -29.50 21.52 7.61
C ALA A 455 -30.16 20.13 7.54
N TYR A 456 -29.38 19.07 7.36
CA TYR A 456 -29.88 17.69 7.39
C TYR A 456 -30.54 17.36 8.73
N HIS A 457 -29.94 17.80 9.85
CA HIS A 457 -30.52 17.57 11.17
C HIS A 457 -31.83 18.32 11.38
N ALA A 458 -31.89 19.59 10.96
CA ALA A 458 -33.09 20.42 11.06
C ALA A 458 -34.23 19.87 10.19
N HIS A 459 -33.92 19.36 8.99
CA HIS A 459 -34.93 18.87 8.04
C HIS A 459 -35.51 17.52 8.43
N PHE A 460 -34.66 16.55 8.83
CA PHE A 460 -35.10 15.18 9.11
C PHE A 460 -35.25 14.86 10.61
N GLY A 461 -34.97 15.80 11.50
CA GLY A 461 -35.06 15.62 12.95
C GLY A 461 -34.06 14.61 13.53
N ARG A 462 -33.02 14.22 12.77
CA ARG A 462 -32.05 13.18 13.17
C ARG A 462 -30.61 13.58 12.84
N GLN A 463 -29.66 13.15 13.66
CA GLN A 463 -28.25 13.48 13.44
C GLN A 463 -27.65 12.61 12.33
N LEU A 464 -26.94 13.23 11.39
CA LEU A 464 -26.16 12.54 10.37
C LEU A 464 -24.86 11.99 10.98
N ARG A 465 -24.80 10.67 11.20
CA ARG A 465 -23.60 9.97 11.69
C ARG A 465 -22.92 9.23 10.56
N VAL A 466 -21.84 9.80 10.01
CA VAL A 466 -21.07 9.22 8.89
C VAL A 466 -20.55 7.81 9.17
N ALA A 467 -20.27 7.48 10.43
CA ALA A 467 -19.85 6.15 10.86
C ALA A 467 -20.89 5.05 10.61
N HIS A 468 -22.19 5.39 10.54
CA HIS A 468 -23.26 4.43 10.20
C HIS A 468 -23.21 3.96 8.74
N TYR A 469 -22.38 4.60 7.91
CA TYR A 469 -22.20 4.33 6.49
C TYR A 469 -20.77 3.82 6.21
N GLY A 470 -20.02 3.41 7.23
CA GLY A 470 -18.63 2.98 7.10
C GLY A 470 -17.62 4.10 6.80
N CYS A 471 -18.04 5.37 6.91
CA CYS A 471 -17.22 6.55 6.60
C CYS A 471 -16.67 7.21 7.86
N VAL A 472 -15.49 7.82 7.75
CA VAL A 472 -14.86 8.60 8.84
C VAL A 472 -15.14 10.10 8.66
N LYS A 473 -15.26 10.56 7.42
CA LYS A 473 -15.51 11.96 7.07
C LYS A 473 -16.77 12.10 6.21
N LEU A 474 -17.42 13.27 6.28
CA LEU A 474 -18.59 13.57 5.44
C LEU A 474 -18.25 13.56 3.94
N VAL A 475 -17.06 14.02 3.57
CA VAL A 475 -16.58 13.98 2.18
C VAL A 475 -16.62 12.56 1.63
N GLU A 476 -16.16 11.58 2.41
CA GLU A 476 -16.17 10.16 2.01
C GLU A 476 -17.60 9.66 1.78
N LEU A 477 -18.57 10.06 2.63
CA LEU A 477 -19.97 9.70 2.46
C LEU A 477 -20.60 10.32 1.20
N LEU A 478 -20.30 11.60 0.92
CA LEU A 478 -20.79 12.28 -0.28
C LEU A 478 -20.16 11.70 -1.56
N GLU A 479 -18.89 11.28 -1.50
CA GLU A 479 -18.21 10.55 -2.58
C GLU A 479 -18.82 9.17 -2.88
N LEU A 480 -19.58 8.57 -1.94
CA LEU A 480 -20.30 7.32 -2.19
C LEU A 480 -21.57 7.51 -3.04
N ILE A 481 -22.04 8.74 -3.23
CA ILE A 481 -23.29 9.07 -3.93
C ILE A 481 -23.08 10.16 -5.02
N PRO A 482 -22.12 9.99 -5.95
CA PRO A 482 -21.79 11.01 -6.95
C PRO A 482 -22.96 11.31 -7.89
N GLU A 483 -23.86 10.33 -8.05
CA GLU A 483 -25.08 10.44 -8.83
C GLU A 483 -26.14 11.34 -8.21
N ALA A 484 -26.05 11.64 -6.91
CA ALA A 484 -26.99 12.50 -6.18
C ALA A 484 -26.40 13.89 -5.93
N VAL A 485 -25.15 13.97 -5.47
CA VAL A 485 -24.51 15.20 -5.04
C VAL A 485 -23.04 15.26 -5.48
N THR A 486 -22.54 16.47 -5.66
CA THR A 486 -21.13 16.74 -5.96
C THR A 486 -20.59 17.83 -5.05
N ILE A 487 -19.29 17.77 -4.76
CA ILE A 487 -18.61 18.80 -3.98
C ILE A 487 -17.91 19.73 -4.96
N PHE A 488 -18.28 20.99 -4.94
CA PHE A 488 -17.66 22.05 -5.73
C PHE A 488 -16.76 22.89 -4.83
N VAL A 489 -15.56 23.22 -5.33
CA VAL A 489 -14.63 24.12 -4.64
C VAL A 489 -14.72 25.46 -5.35
N GLU A 490 -15.19 26.47 -4.64
CA GLU A 490 -15.28 27.83 -5.14
C GLU A 490 -13.87 28.46 -5.29
N PRO A 491 -13.70 29.49 -6.13
CA PRO A 491 -12.40 30.14 -6.35
C PRO A 491 -11.75 30.73 -5.09
N ASN A 492 -12.55 31.03 -4.07
CA ASN A 492 -12.12 31.49 -2.74
C ASN A 492 -11.58 30.35 -1.85
N GLY A 493 -11.69 29.09 -2.28
CA GLY A 493 -11.31 27.88 -1.52
C GLY A 493 -12.44 27.26 -0.71
N ASP A 494 -13.63 27.86 -0.68
CA ASP A 494 -14.78 27.34 0.06
C ASP A 494 -15.40 26.14 -0.65
N ARG A 495 -15.91 25.18 0.13
CA ARG A 495 -16.56 23.98 -0.40
C ARG A 495 -18.06 24.14 -0.34
N THR A 496 -18.73 23.87 -1.44
CA THR A 496 -20.19 23.79 -1.54
C THR A 496 -20.62 22.39 -1.96
N VAL A 497 -21.74 21.93 -1.40
CA VAL A 497 -22.41 20.69 -1.82
C VAL A 497 -23.53 21.10 -2.76
N LYS A 498 -23.47 20.67 -4.02
CA LYS A 498 -24.50 20.91 -5.03
C LYS A 498 -25.11 19.58 -5.50
N LEU A 499 -26.35 19.61 -5.97
CA LEU A 499 -26.92 18.46 -6.68
C LEU A 499 -26.04 18.08 -7.87
N SER A 500 -25.95 16.78 -8.16
CA SER A 500 -25.33 16.31 -9.41
C SER A 500 -26.08 16.89 -10.61
N SER A 501 -25.41 17.05 -11.76
CA SER A 501 -26.04 17.58 -12.99
C SER A 501 -27.27 16.74 -13.42
N ARG A 502 -27.31 15.45 -13.02
CA ARG A 502 -28.47 14.56 -13.24
C ARG A 502 -29.64 14.92 -12.33
N ALA A 503 -29.42 14.99 -11.01
CA ALA A 503 -30.47 15.31 -10.04
C ALA A 503 -30.96 16.77 -10.16
N ALA A 504 -30.04 17.70 -10.41
CA ALA A 504 -30.34 19.12 -10.58
C ALA A 504 -31.29 19.38 -11.76
N ARG A 505 -31.12 18.65 -12.87
CA ARG A 505 -31.97 18.80 -14.07
C ARG A 505 -33.42 18.47 -13.75
N ALA A 506 -33.68 17.36 -13.05
CA ALA A 506 -35.03 16.95 -12.67
C ALA A 506 -35.68 17.96 -11.71
N ALA A 507 -34.93 18.45 -10.72
CA ALA A 507 -35.41 19.47 -9.79
C ALA A 507 -35.74 20.79 -10.52
N MET A 508 -34.88 21.24 -11.44
CA MET A 508 -35.12 22.46 -12.22
C MET A 508 -36.33 22.31 -13.15
N ALA A 509 -36.48 21.16 -13.80
CA ALA A 509 -37.63 20.85 -14.65
C ALA A 509 -38.96 20.89 -13.88
N HIS A 510 -38.97 20.40 -12.64
CA HIS A 510 -40.12 20.51 -11.75
C HIS A 510 -40.43 21.97 -11.38
N ARG A 511 -39.41 22.76 -11.00
CA ARG A 511 -39.58 24.19 -10.69
C ARG A 511 -40.09 25.00 -11.87
N LEU A 512 -39.60 24.74 -13.08
CA LEU A 512 -40.07 25.44 -14.29
C LEU A 512 -41.55 25.18 -14.61
N ARG A 513 -42.09 24.00 -14.29
CA ARG A 513 -43.53 23.74 -14.46
C ARG A 513 -44.40 24.42 -13.41
N ALA A 514 -43.84 24.68 -12.23
CA ALA A 514 -44.54 25.38 -11.15
C ALA A 514 -44.56 26.90 -11.35
N ILE A 515 -43.70 27.43 -12.23
CA ILE A 515 -43.67 28.83 -12.63
C ILE A 515 -44.67 29.02 -13.78
N THR A 516 -45.56 30.00 -13.65
CA THR A 516 -46.44 30.38 -14.76
C THR A 516 -45.61 30.98 -15.91
N PRO A 517 -46.03 30.81 -17.18
CA PRO A 517 -45.36 31.43 -18.32
C PRO A 517 -44.99 32.89 -18.05
N VAL A 518 -43.71 33.22 -18.20
CA VAL A 518 -43.14 34.53 -17.83
C VAL A 518 -42.13 34.99 -18.85
N SER A 519 -42.00 36.31 -19.04
CA SER A 519 -40.94 36.85 -19.89
C SER A 519 -39.56 36.43 -19.39
N LEU A 520 -38.62 36.15 -20.31
CA LEU A 520 -37.25 35.77 -19.97
C LEU A 520 -36.56 36.85 -19.11
N THR A 521 -36.95 38.11 -19.28
CA THR A 521 -36.47 39.26 -18.50
C THR A 521 -36.96 39.24 -17.04
N GLU A 522 -38.17 38.76 -16.78
CA GLU A 522 -38.78 38.69 -15.44
C GLU A 522 -38.61 37.32 -14.77
N PHE A 523 -38.11 36.33 -15.51
CA PHE A 523 -37.92 34.96 -15.03
C PHE A 523 -37.12 34.91 -13.73
N SER A 524 -36.01 35.65 -13.65
CA SER A 524 -35.16 35.67 -12.45
C SER A 524 -35.91 36.17 -11.21
N THR A 525 -36.71 37.22 -11.38
CA THR A 525 -37.48 37.83 -10.29
C THR A 525 -38.61 36.93 -9.83
N GLN A 526 -39.35 36.31 -10.76
CA GLN A 526 -40.44 35.41 -10.39
C GLN A 526 -39.93 34.11 -9.77
N TYR A 527 -38.85 33.55 -10.31
CA TYR A 527 -38.20 32.39 -9.72
C TYR A 527 -37.72 32.70 -8.29
N ALA A 528 -37.10 33.86 -8.07
CA ALA A 528 -36.67 34.28 -6.74
C ALA A 528 -37.85 34.46 -5.77
N ALA A 529 -38.99 34.97 -6.24
CA ALA A 529 -40.19 35.10 -5.41
C ALA A 529 -40.75 33.73 -4.96
N GLN A 530 -40.65 32.70 -5.79
CA GLN A 530 -41.19 31.37 -5.49
C GLN A 530 -40.19 30.44 -4.79
N PHE A 531 -38.90 30.56 -5.09
CA PHE A 531 -37.85 29.64 -4.61
C PHE A 531 -36.74 30.32 -3.80
N GLY A 532 -36.86 31.62 -3.50
CA GLY A 532 -36.05 32.37 -2.54
C GLY A 532 -34.78 33.02 -3.07
N ALA A 533 -34.30 32.70 -4.27
CA ALA A 533 -33.16 33.36 -4.92
C ALA A 533 -33.26 33.24 -6.45
N PRO A 534 -32.62 34.14 -7.23
CA PRO A 534 -32.59 33.99 -8.68
C PRO A 534 -31.84 32.71 -9.09
N PRO A 535 -32.28 32.02 -10.15
CA PRO A 535 -31.66 30.80 -10.62
C PRO A 535 -30.29 31.10 -11.21
N LEU A 536 -29.32 30.22 -10.97
CA LEU A 536 -27.96 30.39 -11.48
C LEU A 536 -27.67 29.38 -12.62
N PRO A 537 -27.14 29.83 -13.78
CA PRO A 537 -26.88 28.94 -14.93
C PRO A 537 -25.90 27.78 -14.62
N ASP A 538 -24.95 28.00 -13.72
CA ASP A 538 -23.95 27.00 -13.28
C ASP A 538 -24.57 25.76 -12.60
N MET A 539 -25.83 25.84 -12.14
CA MET A 539 -26.56 24.71 -11.55
C MET A 539 -26.66 23.50 -12.50
N LEU A 540 -26.76 23.76 -13.81
CA LEU A 540 -26.74 22.74 -14.87
C LEU A 540 -25.53 22.89 -15.79
N GLU A 541 -24.50 23.63 -15.36
CA GLU A 541 -23.24 23.82 -16.09
C GLU A 541 -23.45 24.46 -17.47
N VAL A 542 -24.40 25.39 -17.55
CA VAL A 542 -24.75 26.13 -18.77
C VAL A 542 -24.41 27.62 -18.67
N PRO A 543 -24.21 28.33 -19.80
CA PRO A 543 -23.68 29.69 -19.78
C PRO A 543 -24.72 30.80 -19.55
N SER A 544 -26.02 30.52 -19.67
CA SER A 544 -27.07 31.54 -19.55
C SER A 544 -28.38 30.99 -19.00
N LEU A 545 -29.27 31.89 -18.55
CA LEU A 545 -30.61 31.54 -18.07
C LEU A 545 -31.49 30.92 -19.16
N GLU A 546 -31.38 31.40 -20.39
CA GLU A 546 -32.07 30.79 -21.54
C GLU A 546 -31.62 29.33 -21.72
N MET A 547 -30.31 29.08 -21.67
CA MET A 547 -29.76 27.73 -21.81
C MET A 547 -30.13 26.83 -20.62
N LEU A 548 -30.31 27.40 -19.43
CA LEU A 548 -30.82 26.70 -18.24
C LEU A 548 -32.25 26.19 -18.44
N VAL A 549 -33.11 26.99 -19.09
CA VAL A 549 -34.48 26.59 -19.43
C VAL A 549 -34.47 25.39 -20.39
N TYR A 550 -33.67 25.46 -21.46
CA TYR A 550 -33.54 24.36 -22.42
C TYR A 550 -32.91 23.10 -21.79
N ALA A 551 -31.89 23.26 -20.95
CA ALA A 551 -31.23 22.14 -20.27
C ALA A 551 -32.15 21.39 -19.29
N ALA A 552 -33.16 22.07 -18.77
CA ALA A 552 -34.20 21.49 -17.93
C ALA A 552 -35.40 20.93 -18.72
N GLY A 553 -35.35 20.92 -20.05
CA GLY A 553 -36.42 20.41 -20.92
C GLY A 553 -37.54 21.41 -21.24
N GLY A 554 -37.42 22.67 -20.81
CA GLY A 554 -38.31 23.75 -21.19
C GLY A 554 -37.91 24.39 -22.52
N CYS A 555 -38.57 25.50 -22.87
CA CYS A 555 -38.17 26.32 -24.01
C CYS A 555 -38.48 27.80 -23.81
N VAL A 556 -37.88 28.66 -24.63
CA VAL A 556 -38.23 30.08 -24.71
C VAL A 556 -38.90 30.33 -26.06
N GLN A 557 -40.15 30.81 -26.04
CA GLN A 557 -40.92 31.11 -27.25
C GLN A 557 -41.40 32.55 -27.21
N ASN A 558 -41.09 33.34 -28.24
CA ASN A 558 -41.42 34.78 -28.31
C ASN A 558 -40.99 35.56 -27.05
N GLY A 559 -39.85 35.19 -26.45
CA GLY A 559 -39.34 35.80 -25.22
C GLY A 559 -40.00 35.32 -23.93
N VAL A 560 -40.89 34.34 -23.98
CA VAL A 560 -41.58 33.76 -22.81
C VAL A 560 -40.98 32.40 -22.46
N VAL A 561 -40.62 32.22 -21.18
CA VAL A 561 -40.14 30.96 -20.60
C VAL A 561 -41.31 30.02 -20.38
N MET A 562 -41.19 28.83 -20.94
CA MET A 562 -42.20 27.78 -20.88
C MET A 562 -41.59 26.53 -20.25
N GLY A 563 -42.31 25.96 -19.29
CA GLY A 563 -41.90 24.71 -18.64
C GLY A 563 -41.96 23.49 -19.57
N PRO A 564 -41.28 22.39 -19.19
CA PRO A 564 -41.36 21.11 -19.91
C PRO A 564 -42.81 20.67 -20.19
N GLY A 565 -43.10 20.30 -21.43
CA GLY A 565 -44.42 19.84 -21.88
C GLY A 565 -45.43 20.96 -22.20
N ALA A 566 -45.11 22.23 -21.93
CA ALA A 566 -46.03 23.35 -22.20
C ALA A 566 -46.08 23.77 -23.69
N VAL A 567 -45.06 23.43 -24.47
CA VAL A 567 -44.97 23.78 -25.91
C VAL A 567 -44.62 22.54 -26.74
N PRO A 568 -45.62 21.87 -27.35
CA PRO A 568 -45.41 20.63 -28.10
C PRO A 568 -44.55 20.79 -29.37
N SER A 569 -44.49 22.01 -29.92
CA SER A 569 -43.70 22.31 -31.12
C SER A 569 -42.20 22.22 -30.87
N TRP A 570 -41.72 22.53 -29.66
CA TRP A 570 -40.31 22.38 -29.29
C TRP A 570 -39.89 20.90 -29.31
N ALA A 571 -40.64 20.05 -28.62
CA ALA A 571 -40.39 18.61 -28.58
C ALA A 571 -40.46 17.99 -29.98
N THR A 572 -41.44 18.39 -30.79
CA THR A 572 -41.55 18.00 -32.20
C THR A 572 -40.30 18.41 -33.00
N THR A 573 -39.79 19.63 -32.78
CA THR A 573 -38.57 20.13 -33.46
C THR A 573 -37.33 19.34 -33.02
N ALA A 574 -37.21 18.99 -31.75
CA ALA A 574 -36.12 18.15 -31.23
C ALA A 574 -36.18 16.72 -31.82
N LEU A 575 -37.36 16.10 -31.87
CA LEU A 575 -37.58 14.80 -32.50
C LEU A 575 -37.29 14.82 -34.01
N ALA A 576 -37.64 15.92 -34.68
CA ALA A 576 -37.29 16.17 -36.07
C ALA A 576 -35.78 16.24 -36.28
N ALA A 577 -35.04 16.90 -35.39
CA ALA A 577 -33.58 16.94 -35.44
C ALA A 577 -32.97 15.53 -35.28
N CYS A 578 -33.52 14.72 -34.37
CA CYS A 578 -33.13 13.32 -34.22
C CYS A 578 -33.37 12.50 -35.50
N ALA A 579 -34.50 12.72 -36.18
CA ALA A 579 -34.82 12.03 -37.44
C ALA A 579 -33.82 12.37 -38.55
N VAL A 580 -33.50 13.66 -38.71
CA VAL A 580 -32.51 14.15 -39.70
C VAL A 580 -31.13 13.54 -39.44
N LEU A 581 -30.64 13.60 -38.20
CA LEU A 581 -29.33 13.08 -37.84
C LEU A 581 -29.25 11.55 -37.90
N SER A 582 -30.37 10.86 -37.69
CA SER A 582 -30.45 9.40 -37.81
C SER A 582 -30.52 8.92 -39.26
N ALA A 583 -30.95 9.78 -40.20
CA ALA A 583 -31.02 9.48 -41.62
C ALA A 583 -29.69 9.74 -42.38
N ASP A 584 -28.79 10.53 -41.80
CA ASP A 584 -27.47 10.79 -42.39
C ASP A 584 -26.60 9.53 -42.35
N ARG A 585 -26.02 9.11 -43.48
CA ARG A 585 -25.12 7.95 -43.57
C ARG A 585 -23.79 8.14 -42.84
N SER A 586 -23.47 9.37 -42.43
CA SER A 586 -22.25 9.73 -41.72
C SER A 586 -22.34 9.62 -40.19
N VAL A 587 -23.37 8.96 -39.62
CA VAL A 587 -23.63 8.83 -38.16
C VAL A 587 -22.37 8.58 -37.30
N ALA A 588 -21.44 7.74 -37.77
CA ALA A 588 -20.20 7.42 -37.05
C ALA A 588 -19.21 8.60 -36.94
N ARG A 589 -19.26 9.56 -37.88
CA ARG A 589 -18.37 10.72 -38.00
C ARG A 589 -19.05 12.03 -37.59
N GLY A 590 -20.38 12.08 -37.50
CA GLY A 590 -21.19 13.27 -37.23
C GLY A 590 -21.52 14.07 -38.50
N SER A 591 -22.72 14.66 -38.51
CA SER A 591 -23.24 15.45 -39.63
C SER A 591 -22.60 16.84 -39.64
N THR A 592 -22.36 17.42 -40.83
CA THR A 592 -21.94 18.82 -40.93
C THR A 592 -23.11 19.76 -40.67
N ASP A 593 -22.82 20.96 -40.14
CA ASP A 593 -23.83 22.00 -39.88
C ASP A 593 -24.63 22.33 -41.16
N GLU A 594 -23.96 22.41 -42.31
CA GLU A 594 -24.57 22.68 -43.63
C GLU A 594 -25.55 21.58 -44.07
N TYR A 595 -25.16 20.31 -43.89
CA TYR A 595 -26.02 19.18 -44.22
C TYR A 595 -27.24 19.15 -43.31
N PHE A 596 -27.03 19.32 -42.00
CA PHE A 596 -28.11 19.33 -41.02
C PHE A 596 -29.12 20.43 -41.34
N ALA A 597 -28.67 21.66 -41.58
CA ALA A 597 -29.54 22.78 -41.97
C ALA A 597 -30.32 22.51 -43.27
N SER A 598 -29.64 21.98 -44.32
CA SER A 598 -30.28 21.64 -45.59
C SER A 598 -31.31 20.50 -45.45
N ALA A 599 -31.01 19.46 -44.69
CA ALA A 599 -31.91 18.35 -44.42
C ALA A 599 -33.11 18.77 -43.57
N PHE A 600 -32.91 19.65 -42.58
CA PHE A 600 -33.98 20.15 -41.73
C PHE A 600 -34.97 21.04 -42.51
N ARG A 601 -34.48 21.93 -43.40
CA ARG A 601 -35.35 22.75 -44.27
C ARG A 601 -36.29 21.93 -45.15
N ARG A 602 -35.89 20.72 -45.54
CA ARG A 602 -36.75 19.81 -46.32
C ARG A 602 -37.97 19.31 -45.54
N MET A 603 -37.93 19.36 -44.21
CA MET A 603 -39.05 18.95 -43.35
C MET A 603 -40.11 20.04 -43.11
N ARG A 604 -39.96 21.23 -43.70
CA ARG A 604 -40.89 22.38 -43.55
C ARG A 604 -41.16 22.80 -42.09
N LEU A 605 -40.20 22.55 -41.21
CA LEU A 605 -40.20 23.01 -39.82
C LEU A 605 -39.25 24.22 -39.66
N PRO A 606 -39.48 25.11 -38.68
CA PRO A 606 -38.57 26.20 -38.39
C PRO A 606 -37.19 25.67 -37.98
N GLU A 607 -36.13 26.21 -38.57
CA GLU A 607 -34.76 25.74 -38.36
C GLU A 607 -34.37 25.90 -36.86
N PRO A 608 -33.97 24.81 -36.17
CA PRO A 608 -33.68 24.87 -34.75
C PRO A 608 -32.33 25.52 -34.50
N ASN A 609 -32.24 26.28 -33.43
CA ASN A 609 -30.95 26.75 -32.95
C ASN A 609 -30.16 25.57 -32.35
N ILE A 610 -29.02 25.24 -32.97
CA ILE A 610 -28.15 24.13 -32.57
C ILE A 610 -27.70 24.28 -31.11
N ARG A 611 -27.48 25.51 -30.62
CA ARG A 611 -27.11 25.74 -29.22
C ARG A 611 -28.23 25.32 -28.27
N HIS A 612 -29.49 25.55 -28.64
CA HIS A 612 -30.63 25.16 -27.81
C HIS A 612 -30.80 23.63 -27.79
N LEU A 613 -30.61 22.98 -28.95
CA LEU A 613 -30.56 21.51 -29.03
C LEU A 613 -29.42 20.92 -28.20
N ALA A 614 -28.25 21.55 -28.21
CA ALA A 614 -27.11 21.13 -27.40
C ALA A 614 -27.36 21.32 -25.90
N ALA A 615 -27.95 22.44 -25.48
CA ALA A 615 -28.32 22.69 -24.09
C ALA A 615 -29.32 21.65 -23.57
N ALA A 616 -30.32 21.31 -24.37
CA ALA A 616 -31.30 20.25 -24.06
C ALA A 616 -30.72 18.83 -24.12
N GLY A 617 -29.44 18.68 -24.46
CA GLY A 617 -28.76 17.40 -24.57
C GLY A 617 -29.18 16.56 -25.78
N VAL A 618 -29.88 17.16 -26.75
CA VAL A 618 -30.30 16.47 -28.00
C VAL A 618 -29.08 16.15 -28.85
N VAL A 619 -28.14 17.09 -28.94
CA VAL A 619 -26.96 16.96 -29.79
C VAL A 619 -25.68 17.32 -29.05
N GLU A 620 -24.58 16.71 -29.47
CA GLU A 620 -23.22 17.11 -29.14
C GLU A 620 -22.59 17.80 -30.34
N THR A 621 -21.84 18.87 -30.09
CA THR A 621 -21.12 19.62 -31.14
C THR A 621 -19.62 19.53 -30.89
N SER A 622 -18.87 19.07 -31.91
CA SER A 622 -17.40 18.99 -31.90
C SER A 622 -16.89 19.26 -33.31
N ASP A 623 -15.86 20.10 -33.46
CA ASP A 623 -15.18 20.34 -34.76
C ASP A 623 -16.13 20.65 -35.93
N ARG A 624 -17.17 21.48 -35.70
CA ARG A 624 -18.24 21.81 -36.68
C ARG A 624 -19.04 20.60 -37.17
N ARG A 625 -19.14 19.58 -36.32
CA ARG A 625 -20.00 18.42 -36.53
C ARG A 625 -21.02 18.29 -35.41
N ILE A 626 -22.22 17.88 -35.81
CA ILE A 626 -23.37 17.67 -34.95
C ILE A 626 -23.61 16.17 -34.85
N ARG A 627 -23.69 15.67 -33.61
CA ARG A 627 -23.96 14.26 -33.33
C ARG A 627 -25.16 14.13 -32.42
N LEU A 628 -26.04 13.18 -32.72
CA LEU A 628 -27.16 12.82 -31.86
C LEU A 628 -26.64 12.08 -30.61
N THR A 629 -27.05 12.53 -29.42
CA THR A 629 -26.69 11.86 -28.17
C THR A 629 -27.34 10.48 -28.06
N SER A 630 -26.72 9.57 -27.30
CA SER A 630 -27.28 8.24 -27.06
C SER A 630 -28.67 8.32 -26.43
N ALA A 631 -28.86 9.24 -25.49
CA ALA A 631 -30.12 9.43 -24.79
C ALA A 631 -31.24 9.89 -25.73
N TRP A 632 -31.02 10.93 -26.54
CA TRP A 632 -32.05 11.42 -27.47
C TRP A 632 -32.27 10.52 -28.69
N ARG A 633 -31.31 9.65 -29.04
CA ARG A 633 -31.55 8.54 -29.97
C ARG A 633 -32.59 7.57 -29.42
N THR A 634 -32.49 7.23 -28.14
CA THR A 634 -33.47 6.36 -27.46
C THR A 634 -34.83 7.05 -27.33
N VAL A 635 -34.86 8.34 -26.95
CA VAL A 635 -36.10 9.15 -26.94
C VAL A 635 -36.78 9.10 -28.31
N TRP A 636 -36.06 9.38 -29.38
CA TRP A 636 -36.61 9.38 -30.73
C TRP A 636 -37.17 8.01 -31.14
N ARG A 637 -36.44 6.92 -30.87
CA ARG A 637 -36.90 5.55 -31.17
C ARG A 637 -38.17 5.18 -30.40
N LEU A 638 -38.26 5.52 -29.12
CA LEU A 638 -39.47 5.30 -28.32
C LEU A 638 -40.63 6.16 -28.82
N ALA A 639 -40.38 7.40 -29.24
CA ALA A 639 -41.38 8.26 -29.85
C ALA A 639 -41.91 7.67 -31.18
N GLN A 640 -41.06 7.03 -32.00
CA GLN A 640 -41.49 6.31 -33.21
C GLN A 640 -42.36 5.10 -32.88
N VAL A 641 -42.01 4.32 -31.84
CA VAL A 641 -42.83 3.19 -31.37
C VAL A 641 -44.23 3.67 -30.98
N LEU A 642 -44.34 4.76 -30.23
CA LEU A 642 -45.63 5.34 -29.85
C LEU A 642 -46.38 5.93 -31.05
N ALA A 643 -45.70 6.62 -31.98
CA ALA A 643 -46.32 7.23 -33.16
C ALA A 643 -46.87 6.21 -34.18
N ASP A 644 -46.35 4.98 -34.15
CA ASP A 644 -46.83 3.87 -34.99
C ASP A 644 -47.93 3.03 -34.29
N SER A 645 -48.17 3.26 -33.00
CA SER A 645 -49.20 2.57 -32.22
C SER A 645 -50.54 3.31 -32.22
N TYR A 646 -51.65 2.57 -32.26
CA TYR A 646 -53.02 3.13 -32.21
C TYR A 646 -53.50 3.33 -30.76
N GLY A 647 -52.72 4.03 -29.93
CA GLY A 647 -53.13 4.38 -28.55
C GLY A 647 -52.00 4.32 -27.52
N PRO A 648 -52.28 4.68 -26.25
CA PRO A 648 -51.32 4.66 -25.17
C PRO A 648 -50.91 3.21 -24.84
N MET A 649 -49.63 3.00 -24.49
CA MET A 649 -49.06 1.66 -24.29
C MET A 649 -48.43 1.48 -22.91
N THR A 650 -48.36 0.25 -22.41
CA THR A 650 -47.61 -0.04 -21.19
C THR A 650 -46.10 0.01 -21.45
N ALA A 651 -45.29 0.25 -20.42
CA ALA A 651 -43.83 0.23 -20.56
C ALA A 651 -43.31 -1.13 -21.07
N ASN A 652 -43.95 -2.24 -20.68
CA ASN A 652 -43.57 -3.57 -21.14
C ASN A 652 -43.83 -3.77 -22.64
N ASP A 653 -44.98 -3.31 -23.14
CA ASP A 653 -45.31 -3.38 -24.57
C ASP A 653 -44.39 -2.48 -25.41
N MET A 654 -44.10 -1.28 -24.91
CA MET A 654 -43.11 -0.38 -25.52
C MET A 654 -41.73 -1.03 -25.61
N LEU A 655 -41.28 -1.66 -24.52
CA LEU A 655 -40.00 -2.36 -24.48
C LEU A 655 -39.97 -3.51 -25.49
N ALA A 656 -41.04 -4.31 -25.57
CA ALA A 656 -41.15 -5.39 -26.55
C ALA A 656 -41.07 -4.89 -28.00
N GLN A 657 -41.77 -3.80 -28.33
CA GLN A 657 -41.73 -3.20 -29.66
C GLN A 657 -40.38 -2.53 -29.97
N TYR A 658 -39.78 -1.84 -29.01
CA TYR A 658 -38.42 -1.30 -29.12
C TYR A 658 -37.43 -2.43 -29.43
N THR A 659 -37.55 -3.54 -28.69
CA THR A 659 -36.66 -4.69 -28.78
C THR A 659 -36.76 -5.38 -30.14
N LYS A 660 -37.99 -5.49 -30.64
CA LYS A 660 -38.29 -6.04 -31.96
C LYS A 660 -37.71 -5.20 -33.10
N ARG A 661 -37.68 -3.87 -32.96
CA ARG A 661 -37.34 -2.95 -34.07
C ARG A 661 -35.89 -2.45 -34.06
N TYR A 662 -35.31 -2.23 -32.89
CA TYR A 662 -34.03 -1.53 -32.78
C TYR A 662 -32.93 -2.42 -32.17
N GLU A 663 -33.03 -2.74 -30.87
CA GLU A 663 -31.95 -3.40 -30.14
C GLU A 663 -32.49 -4.44 -29.16
N PRO A 664 -31.81 -5.60 -28.99
CA PRO A 664 -32.31 -6.70 -28.17
C PRO A 664 -32.41 -6.38 -26.66
N VAL A 665 -31.75 -5.32 -26.20
CA VAL A 665 -31.73 -4.89 -24.79
C VAL A 665 -31.85 -3.37 -24.75
N PHE A 666 -32.69 -2.86 -23.85
CA PHE A 666 -32.81 -1.42 -23.63
C PHE A 666 -31.57 -0.88 -22.88
N PRO A 667 -30.98 0.25 -23.31
CA PRO A 667 -29.69 0.72 -22.78
C PRO A 667 -29.83 1.43 -21.42
N CYS A 668 -30.39 0.76 -20.40
CA CYS A 668 -30.54 1.31 -19.04
C CYS A 668 -29.23 1.80 -18.44
N VAL A 669 -28.17 0.98 -18.55
CA VAL A 669 -26.85 1.24 -17.94
C VAL A 669 -26.19 2.47 -18.56
N ASP A 670 -26.17 2.56 -19.89
CA ASP A 670 -25.57 3.69 -20.62
C ASP A 670 -26.33 5.01 -20.40
N LEU A 671 -27.60 4.93 -20.02
CA LEU A 671 -28.49 6.08 -19.81
C LEU A 671 -28.65 6.49 -18.34
N GLY A 672 -28.07 5.72 -17.41
CA GLY A 672 -28.11 6.00 -15.98
C GLY A 672 -29.52 5.95 -15.38
N VAL A 673 -30.34 5.01 -15.83
CA VAL A 673 -31.74 4.78 -15.38
C VAL A 673 -31.95 3.31 -15.04
N ASN A 674 -32.85 3.01 -14.10
CA ASN A 674 -33.11 1.65 -13.64
C ASN A 674 -34.29 0.98 -14.37
N SER A 675 -35.17 1.78 -14.99
CA SER A 675 -36.33 1.29 -15.72
C SER A 675 -36.72 2.21 -16.88
N LEU A 676 -37.48 1.66 -17.84
CA LEU A 676 -38.06 2.46 -18.92
C LEU A 676 -39.01 3.54 -18.39
N GLU A 677 -39.78 3.28 -17.34
CA GLU A 677 -40.66 4.28 -16.73
C GLU A 677 -39.86 5.48 -16.18
N GLU A 678 -38.74 5.23 -15.50
CA GLU A 678 -37.83 6.28 -15.01
C GLU A 678 -37.27 7.11 -16.18
N PHE A 679 -36.94 6.45 -17.30
CA PHE A 679 -36.51 7.13 -18.51
C PHE A 679 -37.61 8.00 -19.12
N LEU A 680 -38.83 7.50 -19.25
CA LEU A 680 -39.94 8.25 -19.84
C LEU A 680 -40.32 9.48 -19.00
N ARG A 681 -40.32 9.36 -17.66
CA ARG A 681 -40.53 10.50 -16.75
C ARG A 681 -39.47 11.59 -16.89
N ARG A 682 -38.25 11.23 -17.30
CA ARG A 682 -37.15 12.18 -17.50
C ARG A 682 -37.35 13.08 -18.72
N TYR A 683 -38.07 12.61 -19.74
CA TYR A 683 -38.33 13.34 -21.00
C TYR A 683 -39.83 13.67 -21.12
N GLN A 684 -40.36 14.27 -20.06
CA GLN A 684 -41.76 14.68 -19.94
C GLN A 684 -42.21 15.77 -20.92
N GLU A 685 -41.26 16.40 -21.62
CA GLU A 685 -41.53 17.28 -22.76
C GLU A 685 -41.93 16.50 -24.01
N VAL A 686 -41.63 15.20 -24.07
CA VAL A 686 -41.98 14.30 -25.18
C VAL A 686 -43.08 13.30 -24.77
N PHE A 687 -42.99 12.74 -23.58
CA PHE A 687 -43.84 11.65 -23.11
C PHE A 687 -44.77 12.06 -21.98
N SER A 688 -46.01 11.58 -22.01
CA SER A 688 -47.00 11.75 -20.95
C SER A 688 -47.47 10.40 -20.41
N GLU A 689 -47.65 10.33 -19.09
CA GLU A 689 -48.23 9.18 -18.38
C GLU A 689 -49.73 9.42 -18.16
N SER A 690 -50.59 8.50 -18.63
CA SER A 690 -52.03 8.57 -18.40
C SER A 690 -52.36 8.22 -16.95
N SER A 691 -53.03 9.14 -16.24
CA SER A 691 -53.39 8.99 -14.83
C SER A 691 -54.26 7.75 -14.59
N GLY A 692 -53.72 6.77 -13.87
CA GLY A 692 -54.46 5.59 -13.36
C GLY A 692 -54.08 4.24 -13.97
N VAL A 693 -53.48 4.18 -15.17
CA VAL A 693 -53.23 2.91 -15.89
C VAL A 693 -51.74 2.66 -16.21
N ARG A 694 -50.82 3.57 -15.82
CA ARG A 694 -49.36 3.51 -16.16
C ARG A 694 -49.10 3.27 -17.64
N GLN A 695 -49.95 3.86 -18.49
CA GLN A 695 -49.79 3.85 -19.93
C GLN A 695 -49.14 5.15 -20.39
N TRP A 696 -48.38 5.07 -21.47
CA TRP A 696 -47.57 6.14 -22.00
C TRP A 696 -48.03 6.52 -23.40
N SER A 697 -48.07 7.81 -23.67
CA SER A 697 -48.31 8.38 -24.99
C SER A 697 -47.31 9.51 -25.27
N LEU A 698 -47.25 9.97 -26.51
CA LEU A 698 -46.68 11.28 -26.78
C LEU A 698 -47.54 12.35 -26.11
N CYS A 699 -46.90 13.42 -25.62
CA CYS A 699 -47.62 14.59 -25.13
C CYS A 699 -48.54 15.16 -26.22
N GLU A 700 -49.66 15.75 -25.82
CA GLU A 700 -50.62 16.34 -26.76
C GLU A 700 -49.93 17.35 -27.69
N GLY A 701 -50.14 17.21 -29.00
CA GLY A 701 -49.51 18.05 -30.02
C GLY A 701 -48.05 17.73 -30.36
N VAL A 702 -47.41 16.77 -29.68
CA VAL A 702 -46.05 16.29 -30.04
C VAL A 702 -46.17 15.28 -31.17
N SER A 703 -45.40 15.49 -32.24
CA SER A 703 -45.35 14.57 -33.37
C SER A 703 -43.92 14.08 -33.62
N ALA A 704 -43.79 12.79 -33.92
CA ALA A 704 -42.54 12.21 -34.38
C ALA A 704 -42.61 12.08 -35.91
N ALA A 705 -41.73 12.80 -36.63
CA ALA A 705 -41.66 12.72 -38.08
C ALA A 705 -41.39 11.27 -38.52
N ARG A 706 -42.20 10.73 -39.44
CA ARG A 706 -42.03 9.35 -39.92
C ARG A 706 -40.86 9.30 -40.91
N TYR A 707 -40.01 8.29 -40.77
CA TYR A 707 -38.84 8.10 -41.66
C TYR A 707 -39.21 8.00 -43.17
N ARG A 708 -40.48 7.66 -43.49
CA ARG A 708 -40.98 7.59 -44.87
C ARG A 708 -41.14 8.96 -45.55
N ASP A 709 -41.24 10.03 -44.78
CA ASP A 709 -41.47 11.39 -45.32
C ASP A 709 -40.17 12.05 -45.82
N LEU A 710 -39.03 11.35 -45.74
CA LEU A 710 -37.68 11.87 -45.97
C LEU A 710 -36.92 11.30 -47.19
N ALA A 711 -37.49 10.40 -48.01
CA ALA A 711 -36.73 9.68 -49.06
C ALA A 711 -36.99 10.22 -50.50
N PRO A 712 -35.96 10.19 -51.38
CA PRO A 712 -35.60 8.94 -52.03
C PRO A 712 -34.13 8.56 -51.80
N GLY A 713 -33.88 7.40 -51.18
CA GLY A 713 -32.51 6.88 -51.04
C GLY A 713 -32.31 5.80 -49.97
N SER A 714 -32.76 4.58 -50.26
CA SER A 714 -32.21 3.29 -49.78
C SER A 714 -32.15 3.02 -48.26
N ARG A 715 -32.97 2.03 -47.86
CA ARG A 715 -33.00 1.34 -46.55
C ARG A 715 -31.66 0.64 -46.27
N VAL A 716 -30.94 1.01 -45.21
CA VAL A 716 -29.76 0.23 -44.75
C VAL A 716 -29.71 -0.01 -43.23
N PHE A 717 -30.67 0.48 -42.42
CA PHE A 717 -30.71 0.16 -40.98
C PHE A 717 -32.04 -0.45 -40.50
N GLU A 718 -32.61 -1.33 -41.32
CA GLU A 718 -33.55 -2.35 -40.83
C GLU A 718 -33.22 -3.65 -41.57
N SER A 719 -32.24 -4.42 -41.06
CA SER A 719 -32.20 -5.86 -41.35
C SER A 719 -33.15 -6.55 -40.37
N PRO A 720 -34.24 -7.17 -40.83
CA PRO A 720 -34.97 -8.11 -40.01
C PRO A 720 -34.04 -9.29 -39.73
N LYS A 721 -33.76 -9.60 -38.46
CA LYS A 721 -33.05 -10.82 -38.09
C LYS A 721 -33.92 -12.01 -38.47
N VAL A 722 -33.71 -12.56 -39.66
CA VAL A 722 -34.13 -13.92 -40.03
C VAL A 722 -32.86 -14.74 -40.15
N ASN A 723 -32.77 -15.75 -39.30
CA ASN A 723 -31.67 -16.73 -39.23
C ASN A 723 -31.43 -17.39 -40.59
N ILE A 724 -30.20 -17.30 -41.14
CA ILE A 724 -29.58 -18.38 -41.91
C ILE A 724 -28.09 -18.40 -41.58
N TRP A 725 -27.67 -19.46 -40.88
CA TRP A 725 -26.27 -19.81 -40.63
C TRP A 725 -25.58 -20.27 -41.91
N CYS A 726 -24.29 -19.93 -42.02
CA CYS A 726 -23.17 -20.76 -42.51
C CYS A 726 -22.19 -19.94 -43.38
N SER A 727 -21.06 -19.55 -42.81
CA SER A 727 -19.80 -19.39 -43.54
C SER A 727 -18.63 -19.65 -42.56
N PRO A 728 -17.61 -20.48 -42.92
CA PRO A 728 -16.50 -20.84 -42.03
C PRO A 728 -15.39 -19.77 -42.01
N PRO A 729 -14.47 -19.81 -41.03
CA PRO A 729 -13.43 -18.80 -40.85
C PRO A 729 -12.34 -18.90 -41.92
N ALA A 730 -11.94 -17.75 -42.47
CA ALA A 730 -10.82 -17.64 -43.40
C ALA A 730 -9.49 -17.86 -42.66
N SER A 731 -8.93 -19.05 -42.79
CA SER A 731 -7.54 -19.36 -42.44
C SER A 731 -7.03 -20.39 -43.44
N ALA A 732 -6.64 -19.93 -44.63
CA ALA A 732 -5.92 -20.75 -45.60
C ALA A 732 -5.31 -19.85 -46.68
N LEU A 733 -4.03 -19.51 -46.58
CA LEU A 733 -3.14 -19.49 -47.73
C LEU A 733 -1.72 -19.90 -47.30
N PRO A 734 -0.96 -20.62 -48.16
CA PRO A 734 0.11 -21.50 -47.75
C PRO A 734 1.51 -20.88 -47.87
N THR A 735 2.46 -21.50 -47.19
CA THR A 735 3.91 -21.32 -47.30
C THR A 735 4.46 -21.61 -48.71
N PRO A 736 5.57 -20.95 -49.08
CA PRO A 736 6.65 -21.67 -49.75
C PRO A 736 8.03 -21.44 -49.10
N THR A 737 8.81 -22.51 -49.08
CA THR A 737 10.14 -22.62 -48.49
C THR A 737 11.23 -22.28 -49.51
N ALA A 738 12.34 -21.73 -48.98
CA ALA A 738 13.74 -21.95 -49.37
C ALA A 738 14.43 -21.05 -50.43
N LEU A 739 15.49 -20.40 -49.92
CA LEU A 739 16.79 -20.07 -50.55
C LEU A 739 16.88 -18.87 -51.51
N LEU A 740 17.44 -17.76 -51.02
CA LEU A 740 18.79 -17.30 -51.39
C LEU A 740 19.18 -15.98 -50.69
N SER A 741 20.49 -15.79 -50.63
CA SER A 741 21.31 -14.92 -49.78
C SER A 741 21.37 -13.44 -50.17
N GLN A 742 21.57 -12.60 -49.14
CA GLN A 742 22.46 -11.43 -49.05
C GLN A 742 22.44 -10.29 -50.10
N GLU A 743 22.51 -9.09 -49.51
CA GLU A 743 23.20 -7.86 -49.94
C GLU A 743 22.45 -6.70 -50.65
N LYS A 744 22.60 -5.54 -49.99
CA LYS A 744 22.93 -4.20 -50.53
C LYS A 744 21.83 -3.25 -51.03
N ARG A 745 21.67 -2.18 -50.23
CA ARG A 745 22.11 -0.79 -50.53
C ARG A 745 21.04 0.22 -51.00
N ARG A 746 21.00 1.31 -50.22
CA ARG A 746 20.51 2.68 -50.48
C ARG A 746 20.63 3.17 -51.94
N MET A 747 19.61 3.93 -52.39
CA MET A 747 19.64 5.15 -53.22
C MET A 747 18.23 5.79 -53.09
N ARG A 748 17.99 6.96 -52.47
CA ARG A 748 18.26 8.35 -52.88
C ARG A 748 18.06 8.62 -54.38
N LEU A 749 16.99 9.34 -54.69
CA LEU A 749 16.92 10.32 -55.77
C LEU A 749 16.31 11.59 -55.19
N ALA A 750 17.15 12.63 -55.13
CA ALA A 750 16.75 14.00 -54.91
C ALA A 750 16.65 14.67 -56.28
N ALA A 751 15.67 15.54 -56.46
CA ALA A 751 15.77 16.65 -57.39
C ALA A 751 15.16 17.89 -56.70
N HIS A 752 16.05 18.82 -56.40
CA HIS A 752 15.80 20.22 -56.03
C HIS A 752 15.07 20.94 -57.17
N PHE A 753 14.26 21.95 -56.82
CA PHE A 753 14.45 23.34 -57.26
C PHE A 753 13.53 24.28 -56.45
N ASP A 754 14.15 24.99 -55.51
CA ASP A 754 14.11 26.44 -55.28
C ASP A 754 13.50 27.28 -56.44
N ALA A 755 12.87 28.45 -56.29
CA ALA A 755 12.78 29.43 -55.21
C ALA A 755 11.65 30.43 -55.54
N SER A 756 11.07 31.06 -54.51
CA SER A 756 10.80 32.52 -54.36
C SER A 756 10.02 32.74 -53.07
#